data_AF-A0A2G7GY78-F1
#
_entry.id   AF-A0A2G7GY78-F1
#
_cell.length_a   1.000
_cell.length_b   1.000
_cell.length_c   1.000
_cell.angle_alpha   90.00
_cell.angle_beta   90.00
_cell.angle_gamma   90.00
#
_symmetry.space_group_name_H-M   'P 1'
#
loop_
_entity.id
_entity.type
_entity.pdbx_description
1 polymer ?
#
loop_
_entity_poly.entity_id
_entity_poly.type
_entity_poly.pdbx_seq_one_letter_code
_entity_poly.pdbx_strand_id
1 'polypeptide(L)'
;MASVPILRAMAPPPLPRPGIVSVHATADGSVHVWRRDPHSGASLRETARQRGWVYARNLSDLTHLGDRLTVSPDPACAQSVYHAQDLAPDRPVDARAYRYLLSGPAPRQLESEIQRGAMTARALKARPALGDLGGYLRLGYAEQYLIASRQTYHQGLTFDQPVRLQFDLETTALSPDEGRIFLIAVRDNRGLETLLEARRAAQEGELIGAFLELVQERDPDVIENHFIHGFDLPFLAARARRHGIPLRLGRAGDGVPWTVDDGSRTPLWVCPGREVLDTLDAVRRLNLPSGGLKAAARHFGVAPEGRVYLEGAQIVQTYRDQPRVVRAYARQDVQEVDALARIVLAPAFALARLTPRPYHRLTRAGPAKGVLEPMLIRAYVEAGRPFPASERGHAGPHRGGHVQLHAEGVLRHVVKADVASMYPSIIRAEGIGPRQDELGVFHATVSDLTTQRLQHKLEARNALLSEAQRREHHAMQDAMKLVVNAAYGYLGAGRLARLGDQEAADRVTARGRAILQQVTSALQARGVQLIESDTDGVYFSTGEDIGEAAQRALIAQVAAGLPDGITLEFDGRARAMLSHQVKNYVLLRYDGTLDLSGASFESSRSERYGAAFLRAALQALLQGDVPGAQAAFEDTARRLAGREFTNADVSTRVRIGKTREAYEKTRAQRREAHLEAAWQAGLDFRVGDRIDLYVRTGPGLTALTDPDGRDYDPVHYRAALVQNYATRLRKALAPADWEQLFGGRGAGLFDRDVKDMQVGWRAVLNGAQKTN
;
A
#
# COMPACT_ATOMS: atom_id res chain seq x y z
N MET A 1 -14.12 23.15 17.67
CA MET A 1 -12.79 23.75 17.39
C MET A 1 -12.20 24.26 18.69
N ALA A 2 -11.49 23.40 19.43
CA ALA A 2 -10.63 23.83 20.53
C ALA A 2 -9.21 23.41 20.12
N SER A 3 -8.56 24.24 19.31
CA SER A 3 -7.14 24.07 18.99
C SER A 3 -6.34 24.22 20.29
N VAL A 4 -5.34 23.36 20.47
CA VAL A 4 -4.43 23.38 21.63
C VAL A 4 -3.87 24.81 21.79
N PRO A 5 -3.89 25.40 23.01
CA PRO A 5 -3.52 26.81 23.23
C PRO A 5 -2.17 27.24 22.66
N ILE A 6 -1.22 26.30 22.52
CA ILE A 6 0.12 26.54 21.96
C ILE A 6 0.07 26.87 20.46
N LEU A 7 -0.86 26.28 19.69
CA LEU A 7 -1.02 26.56 18.25
C LEU A 7 -1.60 27.97 17.99
N ARG A 8 -2.25 28.61 18.98
CA ARG A 8 -2.70 30.01 18.89
C ARG A 8 -1.58 31.03 19.12
N ALA A 9 -0.52 30.66 19.82
CA ALA A 9 0.57 31.57 20.18
C ALA A 9 1.62 31.75 19.07
N MET A 10 1.48 31.02 17.97
CA MET A 10 2.36 31.15 16.83
C MET A 10 1.98 32.37 15.98
N ALA A 11 2.98 33.12 15.50
CA ALA A 11 2.78 34.21 14.55
C ALA A 11 1.86 33.74 13.40
N PRO A 12 0.90 34.57 12.95
CA PRO A 12 -0.02 34.17 11.89
C PRO A 12 0.79 33.65 10.70
N PRO A 13 0.44 32.48 10.14
CA PRO A 13 1.17 31.94 9.01
C PRO A 13 1.21 33.02 7.91
N PRO A 14 2.35 33.22 7.22
CA PRO A 14 2.32 34.01 6.00
C PRO A 14 1.21 33.43 5.11
N LEU A 15 0.39 34.28 4.49
CA LEU A 15 -0.71 33.82 3.63
C LEU A 15 -0.15 32.72 2.71
N PRO A 16 -0.67 31.48 2.80
CA PRO A 16 -0.13 30.39 2.04
C PRO A 16 -0.28 30.77 0.57
N ARG A 17 0.83 31.00 -0.12
CA ARG A 17 0.78 31.17 -1.57
C ARG A 17 0.33 29.82 -2.12
N PRO A 18 -0.86 29.73 -2.73
CA PRO A 18 -1.38 28.46 -3.21
C PRO A 18 -0.56 27.97 -4.41
N GLY A 19 -0.90 26.79 -4.89
CA GLY A 19 -0.53 26.40 -6.24
C GLY A 19 0.80 25.68 -6.40
N ILE A 20 1.55 25.32 -5.35
CA ILE A 20 2.79 24.55 -5.52
C ILE A 20 2.51 23.25 -6.29
N VAL A 21 3.23 23.05 -7.39
CA VAL A 21 3.18 21.84 -8.22
C VAL A 21 4.49 21.07 -8.20
N SER A 22 5.63 21.73 -7.95
CA SER A 22 6.93 21.08 -7.77
C SER A 22 7.88 21.94 -6.95
N VAL A 23 8.72 21.30 -6.13
CA VAL A 23 9.82 21.92 -5.38
C VAL A 23 11.09 21.14 -5.67
N HIS A 24 12.06 21.81 -6.29
CA HIS A 24 13.41 21.28 -6.47
C HIS A 24 14.38 22.03 -5.55
N ALA A 25 14.77 21.38 -4.46
CA ALA A 25 15.75 21.90 -3.51
C ALA A 25 17.07 21.14 -3.63
N THR A 26 18.16 21.86 -3.83
CA THR A 26 19.50 21.32 -4.07
C THR A 26 20.38 21.38 -2.82
N ALA A 27 21.49 20.63 -2.88
CA ALA A 27 22.39 20.48 -1.75
C ALA A 27 23.16 21.77 -1.39
N ASP A 28 23.35 22.68 -2.35
CA ASP A 28 23.97 24.00 -2.16
C ASP A 28 22.99 25.06 -1.62
N GLY A 29 21.74 24.67 -1.33
CA GLY A 29 20.73 25.54 -0.74
C GLY A 29 19.91 26.32 -1.77
N SER A 30 20.07 26.10 -3.08
CA SER A 30 19.17 26.65 -4.09
C SER A 30 17.82 25.93 -4.03
N VAL A 31 16.73 26.68 -4.12
CA VAL A 31 15.37 26.13 -4.18
C VAL A 31 14.65 26.76 -5.36
N HIS A 32 14.11 25.91 -6.23
CA HIS A 32 13.20 26.30 -7.29
C HIS A 32 11.81 25.78 -6.96
N VAL A 33 10.83 26.68 -6.93
CA VAL A 33 9.43 26.36 -6.66
C VAL A 33 8.63 26.69 -7.90
N TRP A 34 7.89 25.71 -8.41
CA TRP A 34 6.94 25.91 -9.49
C TRP A 34 5.53 25.92 -8.93
N ARG A 35 4.75 26.87 -9.41
CA ARG A 35 3.36 27.09 -9.02
C ARG A 35 2.46 27.13 -10.22
N ARG A 36 1.21 26.75 -10.01
CA ARG A 36 0.10 27.04 -10.91
C ARG A 36 -0.88 27.93 -10.20
N ASP A 37 -1.23 29.06 -10.82
CA ASP A 37 -2.26 29.94 -10.29
C ASP A 37 -3.63 29.22 -10.32
N PRO A 38 -4.36 29.12 -9.20
CA PRO A 38 -5.63 28.38 -9.14
C PRO A 38 -6.73 28.91 -10.05
N HIS A 39 -6.67 30.17 -10.47
CA HIS A 39 -7.74 30.82 -11.24
C HIS A 39 -7.42 30.82 -12.74
N SER A 40 -6.26 31.35 -13.11
CA SER A 40 -5.80 31.48 -14.49
C SER A 40 -5.14 30.21 -15.03
N GLY A 41 -4.66 29.32 -14.15
CA GLY A 41 -3.87 28.17 -14.54
C GLY A 41 -2.45 28.52 -15.02
N ALA A 42 -2.01 29.77 -14.89
CA ALA A 42 -0.68 30.22 -15.31
C ALA A 42 0.43 29.55 -14.47
N SER A 43 1.53 29.19 -15.11
CA SER A 43 2.72 28.62 -14.45
C SER A 43 3.65 29.76 -13.99
N LEU A 44 4.12 29.70 -12.74
CA LEU A 44 5.07 30.64 -12.14
C LEU A 44 6.27 29.86 -11.58
N ARG A 45 7.48 30.36 -11.81
CA ARG A 45 8.70 29.86 -11.17
C ARG A 45 9.24 30.90 -10.18
N GLU A 46 9.49 30.46 -8.96
CA GLU A 46 10.14 31.24 -7.92
C GLU A 46 11.50 30.61 -7.57
N THR A 47 12.47 31.45 -7.24
CA THR A 47 13.77 31.05 -6.70
C THR A 47 13.90 31.50 -5.26
N ALA A 48 14.44 30.64 -4.41
CA ALA A 48 14.77 30.95 -3.03
C ALA A 48 16.12 30.35 -2.66
N ARG A 49 16.71 30.85 -1.58
CA ARG A 49 17.87 30.26 -0.92
C ARG A 49 17.46 29.75 0.45
N GLN A 50 17.86 28.54 0.78
CA GLN A 50 17.62 27.94 2.08
C GLN A 50 18.94 27.66 2.80
N ARG A 51 18.95 27.98 4.08
CA ARG A 51 19.93 27.42 5.02
C ARG A 51 19.64 25.93 5.19
N GLY A 52 20.69 25.15 5.39
CA GLY A 52 20.50 23.76 5.83
C GLY A 52 20.04 23.75 7.27
N TRP A 53 19.15 22.83 7.65
CA TRP A 53 18.83 22.61 9.06
C TRP A 53 18.70 21.13 9.42
N VAL A 54 19.13 20.78 10.63
CA VAL A 54 19.15 19.41 11.16
C VAL A 54 18.90 19.46 12.66
N TYR A 55 18.03 18.60 13.17
CA TYR A 55 17.86 18.41 14.61
C TYR A 55 19.03 17.60 15.17
N ALA A 56 19.59 18.00 16.31
CA ALA A 56 20.69 17.33 16.99
C ALA A 56 20.42 17.14 18.48
N ARG A 57 20.87 16.02 19.04
CA ARG A 57 20.78 15.75 20.49
C ARG A 57 21.73 16.60 21.32
N ASN A 58 22.94 16.79 20.81
CA ASN A 58 24.02 17.53 21.45
C ASN A 58 24.94 18.13 20.37
N LEU A 59 25.95 18.88 20.82
CA LEU A 59 26.88 19.59 19.95
C LEU A 59 28.30 18.97 19.93
N SER A 60 28.48 17.75 20.44
CA SER A 60 29.83 17.16 20.61
C SER A 60 30.57 16.99 19.29
N ASP A 61 29.84 16.68 18.21
CA ASP A 61 30.42 16.52 16.88
C ASP A 61 30.68 17.86 16.16
N LEU A 62 30.43 19.00 16.80
CA LEU A 62 30.59 20.32 16.19
C LEU A 62 31.58 21.23 16.95
N THR A 63 32.25 20.69 17.97
CA THR A 63 33.24 21.42 18.78
C THR A 63 34.40 21.97 17.93
N HIS A 64 34.74 21.30 16.83
CA HIS A 64 35.79 21.74 15.89
C HIS A 64 35.45 23.05 15.16
N LEU A 65 34.19 23.49 15.19
CA LEU A 65 33.80 24.77 14.58
C LEU A 65 34.25 25.99 15.41
N GLY A 66 34.52 25.81 16.72
CA GLY A 66 34.89 26.90 17.62
C GLY A 66 33.95 28.10 17.49
N ASP A 67 34.52 29.30 17.34
CA ASP A 67 33.79 30.56 17.23
C ASP A 67 32.87 30.66 15.99
N ARG A 68 33.01 29.74 15.01
CA ARG A 68 32.11 29.71 13.84
C ARG A 68 30.73 29.15 14.16
N LEU A 69 30.58 28.46 15.31
CA LEU A 69 29.29 27.96 15.80
C LEU A 69 28.76 28.88 16.90
N THR A 70 27.70 29.60 16.58
CA THR A 70 26.94 30.37 17.58
C THR A 70 25.90 29.47 18.26
N VAL A 71 25.69 29.65 19.57
CA VAL A 71 24.67 28.92 20.34
C VAL A 71 23.84 29.92 21.13
N SER A 72 22.53 29.95 20.89
CA SER A 72 21.60 30.79 21.64
C SER A 72 20.19 30.19 21.57
N PRO A 73 19.22 30.64 22.39
CA PRO A 73 17.85 30.16 22.27
C PRO A 73 17.07 30.77 21.08
N ASP A 74 17.57 31.87 20.54
CA ASP A 74 16.98 32.56 19.40
C ASP A 74 17.32 31.89 18.07
N PRO A 75 16.47 31.99 17.03
CA PRO A 75 16.81 31.53 15.70
C PRO A 75 18.07 32.19 15.13
N ALA A 76 18.71 31.52 14.16
CA ALA A 76 19.92 32.01 13.52
C ALA A 76 19.75 33.44 12.95
N CYS A 77 20.65 34.35 13.33
CA CYS A 77 20.70 35.68 12.74
C CYS A 77 21.37 35.64 11.35
N ALA A 78 21.20 36.70 10.56
CA ALA A 78 21.77 36.78 9.21
C ALA A 78 23.30 36.69 9.17
N GLN A 79 23.98 37.06 10.26
CA GLN A 79 25.44 37.05 10.38
C GLN A 79 26.01 35.68 10.79
N SER A 80 25.19 34.78 11.34
CA SER A 80 25.64 33.46 11.80
C SER A 80 25.99 32.55 10.62
N VAL A 81 27.24 32.10 10.56
CA VAL A 81 27.68 31.08 9.59
C VAL A 81 27.07 29.74 9.97
N TYR A 82 27.42 29.20 11.14
CA TYR A 82 26.74 28.06 11.76
C TYR A 82 26.08 28.49 13.06
N HIS A 83 24.92 27.93 13.33
CA HIS A 83 24.12 28.27 14.50
C HIS A 83 23.43 27.04 15.05
N ALA A 84 23.48 26.85 16.36
CA ALA A 84 22.69 25.87 17.07
C ALA A 84 21.68 26.60 17.95
N GLN A 85 20.40 26.55 17.56
CA GLN A 85 19.35 27.06 18.42
C GLN A 85 19.13 26.07 19.56
N ASP A 86 19.33 26.49 20.81
CA ASP A 86 18.97 25.71 22.00
C ASP A 86 17.48 25.83 22.26
N LEU A 87 16.72 24.76 22.03
CA LEU A 87 15.26 24.78 22.11
C LEU A 87 14.74 24.57 23.55
N ALA A 88 15.65 24.39 24.51
CA ALA A 88 15.32 24.22 25.92
C ALA A 88 16.45 24.77 26.83
N PRO A 89 16.79 26.06 26.75
CA PRO A 89 17.89 26.65 27.52
C PRO A 89 17.67 26.52 29.04
N ASP A 90 16.43 26.72 29.48
CA ASP A 90 16.07 26.87 30.91
C ASP A 90 15.54 25.59 31.54
N ARG A 91 15.56 24.45 30.83
CA ARG A 91 15.05 23.19 31.36
C ARG A 91 15.85 21.97 30.89
N PRO A 92 15.97 20.92 31.72
CA PRO A 92 16.50 19.64 31.27
C PRO A 92 15.53 18.99 30.27
N VAL A 93 16.10 18.19 29.37
CA VAL A 93 15.37 17.36 28.40
C VAL A 93 15.92 15.92 28.46
N ASP A 94 15.12 14.91 28.09
CA ASP A 94 15.63 13.53 27.96
C ASP A 94 16.87 13.56 27.05
N ALA A 95 17.96 12.90 27.47
CA ALA A 95 19.23 12.88 26.75
C ALA A 95 19.13 12.35 25.30
N ARG A 96 18.02 11.68 24.96
CA ARG A 96 17.72 11.19 23.61
C ARG A 96 16.95 12.19 22.76
N ALA A 97 16.28 13.16 23.38
CA ALA A 97 15.55 14.20 22.66
C ALA A 97 16.50 15.07 21.82
N TYR A 98 16.01 15.55 20.69
CA TYR A 98 16.75 16.45 19.81
C TYR A 98 16.62 17.88 20.33
N ARG A 99 17.54 18.27 21.22
CA ARG A 99 17.55 19.58 21.90
C ARG A 99 17.85 20.75 20.97
N TYR A 100 18.75 20.55 20.01
CA TYR A 100 19.28 21.65 19.20
C TYR A 100 18.71 21.61 17.78
N LEU A 101 18.34 22.77 17.25
CA LEU A 101 18.11 22.95 15.82
C LEU A 101 19.35 23.59 15.20
N LEU A 102 20.14 22.77 14.49
CA LEU A 102 21.33 23.25 13.80
C LEU A 102 20.93 23.93 12.51
N SER A 103 21.63 25.00 12.16
CA SER A 103 21.57 25.61 10.84
C SER A 103 22.96 25.96 10.30
N GLY A 104 23.10 25.88 8.98
CA GLY A 104 24.31 26.28 8.26
C GLY A 104 24.00 26.94 6.93
N PRO A 105 25.00 27.47 6.21
CA PRO A 105 24.77 28.30 5.03
C PRO A 105 24.03 27.57 3.90
N ALA A 106 24.25 26.25 3.79
CA ALA A 106 23.56 25.36 2.87
C ALA A 106 23.44 23.95 3.48
N PRO A 107 22.46 23.12 3.04
CA PRO A 107 22.29 21.75 3.52
C PRO A 107 23.59 20.93 3.45
N ARG A 108 24.24 20.83 2.29
CA ARG A 108 25.46 20.03 2.12
C ARG A 108 26.62 20.48 3.00
N GLN A 109 26.74 21.79 3.22
CA GLN A 109 27.81 22.35 4.05
C GLN A 109 27.61 21.96 5.51
N LEU A 110 26.40 22.16 6.05
CA LEU A 110 26.05 21.75 7.41
C LEU A 110 26.29 20.25 7.60
N GLU A 111 25.79 19.42 6.69
CA GLU A 111 25.97 17.97 6.76
C GLU A 111 27.44 17.56 6.70
N SER A 112 28.25 18.26 5.91
CA SER A 112 29.68 17.99 5.80
C SER A 112 30.44 18.32 7.08
N GLU A 113 30.08 19.41 7.76
CA GLU A 113 30.66 19.75 9.06
C GLU A 113 30.29 18.73 10.13
N ILE A 114 29.02 18.31 10.19
CA ILE A 114 28.56 17.26 11.11
C ILE A 114 29.35 15.97 10.88
N GLN A 115 29.45 15.51 9.63
CA GLN A 115 30.16 14.27 9.30
C GLN A 115 31.65 14.35 9.61
N ARG A 116 32.29 15.51 9.36
CA ARG A 116 33.70 15.74 9.65
C ARG A 116 33.95 15.68 11.15
N GLY A 117 33.20 16.43 11.93
CA GLY A 117 33.40 16.48 13.37
C GLY A 117 33.02 15.17 14.05
N ALA A 118 31.98 14.46 13.57
CA ALA A 118 31.64 13.13 14.07
C ALA A 118 32.75 12.10 13.85
N MET A 119 33.49 12.18 12.73
CA MET A 119 34.61 11.28 12.46
C MET A 119 35.70 11.41 13.53
N THR A 120 36.04 12.65 13.91
CA THR A 120 37.04 12.94 14.95
C THR A 120 36.50 12.68 16.35
N ALA A 121 35.36 13.26 16.71
CA ALA A 121 34.78 13.20 18.05
C ALA A 121 34.37 11.78 18.47
N ARG A 122 34.02 10.91 17.51
CA ARG A 122 33.60 9.52 17.75
C ARG A 122 34.62 8.48 17.30
N ALA A 123 35.83 8.90 16.92
CA ALA A 123 36.93 8.04 16.45
C ALA A 123 36.52 7.05 15.33
N LEU A 124 35.76 7.52 14.34
CA LEU A 124 35.29 6.68 13.23
C LEU A 124 36.39 6.51 12.18
N LYS A 125 36.55 5.28 11.67
CA LYS A 125 37.57 4.94 10.66
C LYS A 125 37.29 5.52 9.26
N ALA A 126 36.04 5.87 8.98
CA ALA A 126 35.60 6.42 7.70
C ALA A 126 34.52 7.47 7.92
N ARG A 127 34.38 8.38 6.95
CA ARG A 127 33.33 9.41 6.96
C ARG A 127 31.96 8.72 6.87
N PRO A 128 31.09 8.83 7.90
CA PRO A 128 29.82 8.14 7.91
C PRO A 128 28.80 8.85 7.01
N ALA A 129 27.82 8.12 6.48
CA ALA A 129 26.63 8.78 5.96
C ALA A 129 25.86 9.42 7.13
N LEU A 130 25.31 10.62 6.92
CA LEU A 130 24.59 11.32 8.00
C LEU A 130 23.39 10.52 8.51
N GLY A 131 22.76 9.69 7.66
CA GLY A 131 21.67 8.80 8.07
C GLY A 131 22.08 7.71 9.07
N ASP A 132 23.37 7.34 9.08
CA ASP A 132 23.92 6.31 9.97
C ASP A 132 24.40 6.91 11.31
N LEU A 133 24.50 8.24 11.38
CA LEU A 133 24.88 8.94 12.60
C LEU A 133 23.70 9.02 13.57
N GLY A 134 23.79 8.23 14.64
CA GLY A 134 22.91 8.39 15.79
C GLY A 134 23.03 9.80 16.38
N GLY A 135 21.89 10.37 16.80
CA GLY A 135 21.82 11.70 17.42
C GLY A 135 21.36 12.82 16.50
N TYR A 136 21.10 12.54 15.23
CA TYR A 136 20.55 13.51 14.27
C TYR A 136 19.17 13.11 13.75
N LEU A 137 18.36 14.11 13.44
CA LEU A 137 17.13 13.97 12.66
C LEU A 137 17.25 14.88 11.44
N ARG A 138 17.34 14.24 10.28
CA ARG A 138 17.46 14.86 8.97
C ARG A 138 16.21 14.60 8.14
N LEU A 139 15.75 15.64 7.45
CA LEU A 139 14.75 15.55 6.38
C LEU A 139 15.39 15.80 5.01
N GLY A 140 14.71 15.42 3.94
CA GLY A 140 15.10 15.78 2.58
C GLY A 140 15.06 17.29 2.37
N TYR A 141 15.83 17.81 1.41
CA TYR A 141 15.98 19.26 1.22
C TYR A 141 14.67 19.96 0.85
N ALA A 142 13.80 19.31 0.08
CA ALA A 142 12.48 19.86 -0.23
C ALA A 142 11.55 19.85 1.00
N GLU A 143 11.62 18.82 1.84
CA GLU A 143 10.86 18.76 3.11
C GLU A 143 11.36 19.84 4.09
N GLN A 144 12.67 20.08 4.15
CA GLN A 144 13.28 21.17 4.92
C GLN A 144 12.72 22.54 4.48
N TYR A 145 12.63 22.78 3.16
CA TYR A 145 12.05 23.99 2.60
C TYR A 145 10.56 24.13 2.95
N LEU A 146 9.77 23.08 2.72
CA LEU A 146 8.31 23.08 2.95
C LEU A 146 7.99 23.38 4.42
N ILE A 147 8.74 22.79 5.35
CA ILE A 147 8.57 23.04 6.79
C ILE A 147 8.98 24.47 7.15
N ALA A 148 10.18 24.91 6.75
CA ALA A 148 10.68 26.24 7.09
C ALA A 148 9.81 27.38 6.51
N SER A 149 9.24 27.15 5.33
CA SER A 149 8.35 28.09 4.65
C SER A 149 6.88 27.94 5.04
N ARG A 150 6.54 26.96 5.90
CA ARG A 150 5.17 26.60 6.33
C ARG A 150 4.21 26.33 5.17
N GLN A 151 4.70 25.65 4.13
CA GLN A 151 3.96 25.37 2.90
C GLN A 151 3.83 23.88 2.62
N THR A 152 2.84 23.55 1.81
CA THR A 152 2.54 22.20 1.32
C THR A 152 2.19 22.28 -0.16
N TYR A 153 2.18 21.13 -0.83
CA TYR A 153 1.85 21.07 -2.23
C TYR A 153 0.35 21.34 -2.45
N HIS A 154 0.00 21.82 -3.64
CA HIS A 154 -1.35 21.82 -4.18
C HIS A 154 -2.44 22.56 -3.38
N GLN A 155 -2.05 23.43 -2.43
CA GLN A 155 -3.01 24.30 -1.76
C GLN A 155 -3.79 25.11 -2.78
N GLY A 156 -5.13 25.13 -2.66
CA GLY A 156 -6.02 25.80 -3.61
C GLY A 156 -6.15 25.13 -4.99
N LEU A 157 -5.49 24.00 -5.23
CA LEU A 157 -5.61 23.26 -6.49
C LEU A 157 -6.50 22.02 -6.38
N THR A 158 -7.28 21.76 -7.42
CA THR A 158 -7.95 20.48 -7.66
C THR A 158 -7.05 19.54 -8.46
N PHE A 159 -7.35 18.23 -8.45
CA PHE A 159 -6.53 17.21 -9.11
C PHE A 159 -6.35 17.42 -10.62
N ASP A 160 -7.31 18.09 -11.27
CA ASP A 160 -7.31 18.34 -12.71
C ASP A 160 -6.64 19.65 -13.13
N GLN A 161 -6.27 20.50 -12.17
CA GLN A 161 -5.63 21.77 -12.48
C GLN A 161 -4.15 21.63 -12.86
N PRO A 162 -3.32 20.80 -12.18
CA PRO A 162 -2.00 20.48 -12.69
C PRO A 162 -2.07 19.87 -14.09
N VAL A 163 -1.15 20.22 -14.97
CA VAL A 163 -1.04 19.57 -16.28
C VAL A 163 -0.40 18.21 -16.06
N ARG A 164 -1.15 17.14 -16.33
CA ARG A 164 -0.71 15.74 -16.20
C ARG A 164 -0.54 15.16 -17.61
N LEU A 165 0.64 14.62 -17.88
CA LEU A 165 0.96 13.97 -19.15
C LEU A 165 1.28 12.50 -18.90
N GLN A 166 0.61 11.64 -19.66
CA GLN A 166 0.86 10.21 -19.74
C GLN A 166 1.58 9.88 -21.05
N PHE A 167 2.54 8.97 -20.99
CA PHE A 167 3.13 8.39 -22.18
C PHE A 167 3.42 6.91 -21.98
N ASP A 168 3.37 6.14 -23.06
CA ASP A 168 3.63 4.70 -23.07
C ASP A 168 4.51 4.34 -24.28
N LEU A 169 5.42 3.38 -24.07
CA LEU A 169 6.40 2.96 -25.09
C LEU A 169 6.05 1.59 -25.67
N GLU A 170 5.97 1.49 -26.99
CA GLU A 170 6.04 0.19 -27.66
C GLU A 170 7.46 -0.08 -28.16
N THR A 171 7.97 -1.24 -27.77
CA THR A 171 9.36 -1.63 -27.99
C THR A 171 9.46 -2.97 -28.71
N THR A 172 10.54 -3.18 -29.46
CA THR A 172 10.76 -4.46 -30.16
C THR A 172 11.24 -5.59 -29.25
N ALA A 173 11.64 -5.27 -28.02
CA ALA A 173 12.04 -6.21 -26.98
C ALA A 173 11.86 -5.55 -25.60
N LEU A 174 11.88 -6.35 -24.53
CA LEU A 174 11.74 -5.85 -23.15
C LEU A 174 13.02 -5.20 -22.60
N SER A 175 14.17 -5.41 -23.25
CA SER A 175 15.44 -4.80 -22.88
C SER A 175 15.84 -3.69 -23.86
N PRO A 176 16.35 -2.54 -23.39
CA PRO A 176 16.83 -1.47 -24.26
C PRO A 176 18.12 -1.83 -25.01
N ASP A 177 18.83 -2.90 -24.62
CA ASP A 177 20.05 -3.36 -25.30
C ASP A 177 19.70 -4.10 -26.60
N GLU A 178 18.69 -4.97 -26.52
CA GLU A 178 18.20 -5.83 -27.60
C GLU A 178 17.15 -5.13 -28.46
N GLY A 179 16.32 -4.29 -27.84
CA GLY A 179 15.16 -3.65 -28.45
C GLY A 179 15.39 -2.20 -28.85
N ARG A 180 14.42 -1.65 -29.59
CA ARG A 180 14.28 -0.22 -29.89
C ARG A 180 12.86 0.25 -29.60
N ILE A 181 12.69 1.54 -29.39
CA ILE A 181 11.39 2.21 -29.39
C ILE A 181 10.93 2.38 -30.84
N PHE A 182 9.68 2.05 -31.12
CA PHE A 182 9.10 2.26 -32.46
C PHE A 182 7.79 3.06 -32.45
N LEU A 183 7.13 3.17 -31.30
CA LEU A 183 5.92 3.97 -31.10
C LEU A 183 5.95 4.55 -29.68
N ILE A 184 5.56 5.82 -29.54
CA ILE A 184 5.29 6.47 -28.26
C ILE A 184 3.86 7.01 -28.32
N ALA A 185 2.99 6.52 -27.45
CA ALA A 185 1.67 7.12 -27.24
C ALA A 185 1.79 8.22 -26.19
N VAL A 186 1.13 9.36 -26.42
CA VAL A 186 1.15 10.51 -25.50
C VAL A 186 -0.26 11.04 -25.32
N ARG A 187 -0.65 11.29 -24.07
CA ARG A 187 -1.91 11.92 -23.69
C ARG A 187 -1.67 12.97 -22.61
N ASP A 188 -2.47 14.02 -22.57
CA ASP A 188 -2.55 14.89 -21.40
C ASP A 188 -3.99 15.18 -20.97
N ASN A 189 -4.14 15.72 -19.75
CA ASN A 189 -5.44 16.13 -19.22
C ASN A 189 -5.97 17.47 -19.79
N ARG A 190 -5.33 18.01 -20.84
CA ARG A 190 -5.70 19.24 -21.56
C ARG A 190 -6.17 18.96 -23.00
N GLY A 191 -6.34 17.70 -23.36
CA GLY A 191 -6.93 17.26 -24.63
C GLY A 191 -5.92 16.79 -25.67
N LEU A 192 -4.62 16.75 -25.36
CA LEU A 192 -3.65 16.10 -26.26
C LEU A 192 -3.88 14.59 -26.24
N GLU A 193 -3.94 13.99 -27.43
CA GLU A 193 -3.77 12.56 -27.62
C GLU A 193 -3.10 12.34 -28.98
N THR A 194 -1.87 11.83 -28.98
CA THR A 194 -1.07 11.68 -30.19
C THR A 194 -0.17 10.44 -30.14
N LEU A 195 0.33 10.05 -31.31
CA LEU A 195 1.24 8.93 -31.52
C LEU A 195 2.47 9.43 -32.28
N LEU A 196 3.66 9.15 -31.76
CA LEU A 196 4.93 9.39 -32.42
C LEU A 196 5.51 8.06 -32.89
N GLU A 197 5.89 7.93 -34.16
CA GLU A 197 6.26 6.65 -34.77
C GLU A 197 7.64 6.67 -35.45
N ALA A 198 8.44 5.63 -35.20
CA ALA A 198 9.66 5.33 -35.94
C ALA A 198 9.49 4.04 -36.76
N ARG A 199 9.05 4.18 -38.01
CA ARG A 199 8.85 3.04 -38.93
C ARG A 199 10.14 2.26 -39.19
N ARG A 200 11.27 2.98 -39.30
CA ARG A 200 12.61 2.40 -39.48
C ARG A 200 13.47 2.60 -38.25
N ALA A 201 14.42 1.70 -38.01
CA ALA A 201 15.32 1.78 -36.86
C ALA A 201 16.14 3.09 -36.82
N ALA A 202 16.54 3.62 -37.98
CA ALA A 202 17.28 4.88 -38.09
C ALA A 202 16.50 6.10 -37.56
N GLN A 203 15.18 6.01 -37.42
CA GLN A 203 14.32 7.12 -37.00
C GLN A 203 14.05 7.14 -35.48
N GLU A 204 14.59 6.18 -34.73
CA GLU A 204 14.36 6.12 -33.28
C GLU A 204 14.92 7.37 -32.56
N GLY A 205 16.07 7.89 -32.99
CA GLY A 205 16.63 9.13 -32.45
C GLY A 205 15.70 10.33 -32.68
N GLU A 206 15.16 10.47 -33.89
CA GLU A 206 14.18 11.51 -34.25
C GLU A 206 12.90 11.39 -33.39
N LEU A 207 12.42 10.16 -33.19
CA LEU A 207 11.26 9.86 -32.33
C LEU A 207 11.50 10.30 -30.88
N ILE A 208 12.66 9.97 -30.31
CA ILE A 208 13.02 10.38 -28.94
C ILE A 208 13.12 11.89 -28.85
N GLY A 209 13.76 12.55 -29.82
CA GLY A 209 13.86 14.01 -29.88
C GLY A 209 12.49 14.68 -29.91
N ALA A 210 11.61 14.23 -30.82
CA ALA A 210 10.25 14.74 -30.95
C ALA A 210 9.42 14.54 -29.67
N PHE A 211 9.60 13.43 -28.97
CA PHE A 211 8.94 13.21 -27.67
C PHE A 211 9.42 14.22 -26.61
N LEU A 212 10.72 14.46 -26.51
CA LEU A 212 11.27 15.42 -25.55
C LEU A 212 10.82 16.85 -25.87
N GLU A 213 10.80 17.23 -27.14
CA GLU A 213 10.26 18.52 -27.60
C GLU A 213 8.78 18.67 -27.24
N LEU A 214 7.97 17.64 -27.47
CA LEU A 214 6.55 17.63 -27.10
C LEU A 214 6.38 17.80 -25.59
N VAL A 215 7.16 17.11 -24.76
CA VAL A 215 7.10 17.30 -23.30
C VAL A 215 7.44 18.73 -22.90
N GLN A 216 8.39 19.38 -23.57
CA GLN A 216 8.72 20.78 -23.30
C GLN A 216 7.60 21.73 -23.75
N GLU A 217 7.00 21.49 -24.93
CA GLU A 217 5.87 22.28 -25.45
C GLU A 217 4.65 22.21 -24.53
N ARG A 218 4.30 21.00 -24.06
CA ARG A 218 3.11 20.78 -23.21
C ARG A 218 3.32 21.22 -21.75
N ASP A 219 4.58 21.40 -21.33
CA ASP A 219 5.00 21.78 -19.99
C ASP A 219 4.22 21.09 -18.83
N PRO A 220 4.16 19.75 -18.76
CA PRO A 220 3.41 19.05 -17.72
C PRO A 220 4.01 19.26 -16.33
N ASP A 221 3.15 19.48 -15.33
CA ASP A 221 3.53 19.45 -13.92
C ASP A 221 3.82 18.04 -13.45
N VAL A 222 3.08 17.08 -14.00
CA VAL A 222 3.14 15.66 -13.64
C VAL A 222 3.39 14.85 -14.90
N ILE A 223 4.39 13.96 -14.83
CA ILE A 223 4.59 12.91 -15.82
C ILE A 223 4.25 11.58 -15.16
N GLU A 224 3.30 10.83 -15.70
CA GLU A 224 2.82 9.60 -15.08
C GLU A 224 2.58 8.46 -16.08
N ASN A 225 2.91 7.23 -15.69
CA ASN A 225 2.51 6.03 -16.44
C ASN A 225 2.25 4.88 -15.45
N HIS A 226 2.01 3.67 -15.97
CA HIS A 226 1.90 2.44 -15.20
C HIS A 226 3.19 1.62 -15.33
N PHE A 227 3.97 1.54 -14.24
CA PHE A 227 5.33 1.00 -14.19
C PHE A 227 6.43 1.90 -14.78
N ILE A 228 6.18 3.21 -14.85
CA ILE A 228 7.08 4.22 -15.44
C ILE A 228 8.50 4.18 -14.86
N HIS A 229 8.63 3.90 -13.56
CA HIS A 229 9.93 3.89 -12.89
C HIS A 229 10.76 2.65 -13.24
N GLY A 230 10.10 1.55 -13.60
CA GLY A 230 10.72 0.25 -13.84
C GLY A 230 10.90 -0.13 -15.30
N PHE A 231 10.18 0.52 -16.22
CA PHE A 231 10.25 0.22 -17.65
C PHE A 231 10.50 1.47 -18.49
N ASP A 232 9.53 2.37 -18.60
CA ASP A 232 9.52 3.44 -19.61
C ASP A 232 10.71 4.40 -19.50
N LEU A 233 10.95 4.98 -18.31
CA LEU A 233 12.05 5.92 -18.11
C LEU A 233 13.43 5.24 -18.23
N PRO A 234 13.67 4.06 -17.62
CA PRO A 234 14.90 3.30 -17.86
C PRO A 234 15.14 3.00 -19.34
N PHE A 235 14.12 2.55 -20.07
CA PHE A 235 14.23 2.21 -21.49
C PHE A 235 14.53 3.45 -22.33
N LEU A 236 13.74 4.52 -22.15
CA LEU A 236 13.93 5.80 -22.82
C LEU A 236 15.31 6.40 -22.54
N ALA A 237 15.78 6.37 -21.30
CA ALA A 237 17.09 6.88 -20.92
C ALA A 237 18.23 6.11 -21.60
N ALA A 238 18.15 4.78 -21.63
CA ALA A 238 19.16 3.94 -22.28
C ALA A 238 19.19 4.16 -23.79
N ARG A 239 18.02 4.24 -24.45
CA ARG A 239 17.94 4.51 -25.89
C ARG A 239 18.36 5.93 -26.25
N ALA A 240 17.97 6.94 -25.47
CA ALA A 240 18.41 8.32 -25.66
C ALA A 240 19.94 8.41 -25.60
N ARG A 241 20.57 7.75 -24.59
CA ARG A 241 22.03 7.66 -24.49
C ARG A 241 22.66 6.99 -25.72
N ARG A 242 22.08 5.90 -26.24
CA ARG A 242 22.58 5.21 -27.44
C ARG A 242 22.57 6.09 -28.69
N HIS A 243 21.62 7.02 -28.78
CA HIS A 243 21.50 8.00 -29.87
C HIS A 243 22.23 9.33 -29.60
N GLY A 244 22.95 9.46 -28.48
CA GLY A 244 23.63 10.69 -28.10
C GLY A 244 22.67 11.84 -27.70
N ILE A 245 21.42 11.52 -27.37
CA ILE A 245 20.38 12.49 -27.03
C ILE A 245 20.37 12.69 -25.50
N PRO A 246 20.59 13.91 -24.99
CA PRO A 246 20.46 14.19 -23.56
C PRO A 246 18.99 14.15 -23.14
N LEU A 247 18.67 13.36 -22.10
CA LEU A 247 17.30 13.21 -21.58
C LEU A 247 16.85 14.45 -20.79
N ARG A 248 16.61 15.56 -21.47
CA ARG A 248 16.23 16.87 -20.91
C ARG A 248 14.74 16.92 -20.56
N LEU A 249 14.30 16.09 -19.61
CA LEU A 249 12.91 16.09 -19.13
C LEU A 249 12.59 17.20 -18.12
N GLY A 250 13.61 17.80 -17.49
CA GLY A 250 13.44 18.90 -16.55
C GLY A 250 12.76 20.11 -17.17
N ARG A 251 11.96 20.82 -16.36
CA ARG A 251 11.18 21.98 -16.82
C ARG A 251 12.01 23.18 -17.28
N ALA A 252 13.26 23.31 -16.81
CA ALA A 252 14.18 24.35 -17.27
C ALA A 252 14.96 23.96 -18.55
N GLY A 253 14.66 22.80 -19.16
CA GLY A 253 15.31 22.32 -20.39
C GLY A 253 16.74 21.82 -20.22
N ASP A 254 17.38 22.05 -19.07
CA ASP A 254 18.72 21.59 -18.69
C ASP A 254 18.69 20.48 -17.61
N GLY A 255 17.55 20.28 -16.97
CA GLY A 255 17.37 19.31 -15.90
C GLY A 255 17.35 17.86 -16.42
N VAL A 256 18.40 17.10 -16.11
CA VAL A 256 18.42 15.65 -16.33
C VAL A 256 17.73 14.97 -15.15
N PRO A 257 16.74 14.09 -15.37
CA PRO A 257 16.11 13.35 -14.30
C PRO A 257 17.13 12.36 -13.71
N TRP A 258 16.98 12.03 -12.42
CA TRP A 258 17.86 11.11 -11.71
C TRP A 258 17.05 10.11 -10.90
N THR A 259 17.70 9.06 -10.44
CA THR A 259 17.07 8.05 -9.60
C THR A 259 17.39 8.28 -8.12
N VAL A 260 16.40 8.03 -7.28
CA VAL A 260 16.52 8.00 -5.82
C VAL A 260 16.23 6.59 -5.34
N ASP A 261 17.18 6.02 -4.62
CA ASP A 261 16.98 4.77 -3.89
C ASP A 261 16.21 5.07 -2.60
N ASP A 262 15.03 4.49 -2.47
CA ASP A 262 14.15 4.59 -1.31
C ASP A 262 14.02 3.24 -0.58
N GLY A 263 14.89 2.28 -0.88
CA GLY A 263 14.87 0.91 -0.35
C GLY A 263 13.84 0.00 -1.04
N SER A 264 13.14 0.49 -2.06
CA SER A 264 12.26 -0.34 -2.90
C SER A 264 13.05 -1.07 -3.99
N ARG A 265 12.43 -2.09 -4.61
CA ARG A 265 13.05 -2.87 -5.70
C ARG A 265 13.35 -2.01 -6.94
N THR A 266 12.56 -0.98 -7.19
CA THR A 266 12.62 -0.15 -8.39
C THR A 266 12.91 1.28 -7.97
N PRO A 267 14.10 1.85 -8.28
CA PRO A 267 14.43 3.22 -7.92
C PRO A 267 13.38 4.21 -8.42
N LEU A 268 13.13 5.26 -7.65
CA LEU A 268 12.19 6.30 -8.04
C LEU A 268 12.88 7.31 -8.95
N TRP A 269 12.28 7.63 -10.09
CA TRP A 269 12.77 8.70 -10.96
C TRP A 269 12.25 10.05 -10.48
N VAL A 270 13.15 11.03 -10.37
CA VAL A 270 12.83 12.41 -9.98
C VAL A 270 13.27 13.35 -11.10
N CYS A 271 12.51 14.40 -11.33
CA CYS A 271 12.74 15.37 -12.39
C CYS A 271 12.73 16.81 -11.82
N PRO A 272 13.67 17.71 -12.17
CA PRO A 272 13.59 19.08 -11.71
C PRO A 272 12.36 19.80 -12.29
N GLY A 273 11.51 20.31 -11.41
CA GLY A 273 10.33 21.10 -11.78
C GLY A 273 9.13 20.33 -12.31
N ARG A 274 9.19 18.98 -12.28
CA ARG A 274 8.07 18.09 -12.61
C ARG A 274 8.00 16.97 -11.56
N GLU A 275 6.81 16.48 -11.27
CA GLU A 275 6.61 15.31 -10.41
C GLU A 275 6.44 14.07 -11.29
N VAL A 276 7.20 13.01 -11.04
CA VAL A 276 7.06 11.74 -11.77
C VAL A 276 6.28 10.76 -10.90
N LEU A 277 5.17 10.25 -11.40
CA LEU A 277 4.29 9.36 -10.64
C LEU A 277 4.02 8.04 -11.35
N ASP A 278 3.92 6.97 -10.58
CA ASP A 278 3.64 5.62 -11.08
C ASP A 278 2.31 5.13 -10.52
N THR A 279 1.34 4.89 -11.41
CA THR A 279 0.03 4.35 -10.99
C THR A 279 0.15 2.94 -10.41
N LEU A 280 1.16 2.15 -10.80
CA LEU A 280 1.39 0.81 -10.25
C LEU A 280 1.78 0.86 -8.77
N ASP A 281 2.51 1.89 -8.34
CA ASP A 281 2.90 2.05 -6.93
C ASP A 281 1.69 2.30 -6.04
N ALA A 282 0.71 3.06 -6.54
CA ALA A 282 -0.57 3.24 -5.86
C ALA A 282 -1.44 1.97 -5.90
N VAL A 283 -1.54 1.32 -7.07
CA VAL A 283 -2.32 0.08 -7.25
C VAL A 283 -1.83 -1.05 -6.35
N ARG A 284 -0.50 -1.21 -6.17
CA ARG A 284 0.09 -2.26 -5.32
C ARG A 284 -0.28 -2.13 -3.84
N ARG A 285 -0.81 -0.99 -3.42
CA ARG A 285 -1.30 -0.76 -2.05
C ARG A 285 -2.75 -1.19 -1.86
N LEU A 286 -3.44 -1.47 -2.95
CA LEU A 286 -4.80 -1.96 -2.97
C LEU A 286 -4.78 -3.49 -3.01
N ASN A 287 -5.81 -4.11 -2.46
CA ASN A 287 -5.94 -5.56 -2.45
C ASN A 287 -6.56 -6.06 -3.75
N LEU A 288 -5.80 -5.96 -4.87
CA LEU A 288 -6.25 -6.43 -6.19
C LEU A 288 -5.63 -7.77 -6.57
N PRO A 289 -6.35 -8.65 -7.29
CA PRO A 289 -5.81 -9.95 -7.75
C PRO A 289 -4.58 -9.82 -8.67
N SER A 290 -4.52 -8.73 -9.44
CA SER A 290 -3.38 -8.39 -10.30
C SER A 290 -3.18 -6.88 -10.29
N GLY A 291 -1.91 -6.47 -10.28
CA GLY A 291 -1.53 -5.06 -10.31
C GLY A 291 -1.36 -4.47 -11.71
N GLY A 292 -1.38 -5.29 -12.77
CA GLY A 292 -1.14 -4.81 -14.14
C GLY A 292 -2.24 -3.88 -14.65
N LEU A 293 -1.88 -2.94 -15.53
CA LEU A 293 -2.75 -1.87 -16.04
C LEU A 293 -4.13 -2.38 -16.48
N LYS A 294 -4.18 -3.40 -17.33
CA LYS A 294 -5.44 -3.95 -17.88
C LYS A 294 -6.32 -4.61 -16.82
N ALA A 295 -5.71 -5.20 -15.80
CA ALA A 295 -6.46 -5.82 -14.70
C ALA A 295 -7.02 -4.74 -13.77
N ALA A 296 -6.21 -3.72 -13.44
CA ALA A 296 -6.63 -2.59 -12.63
C ALA A 296 -7.74 -1.77 -13.34
N ALA A 297 -7.57 -1.45 -14.62
CA ALA A 297 -8.54 -0.68 -15.40
C ALA A 297 -9.90 -1.40 -15.48
N ARG A 298 -9.91 -2.72 -15.73
CA ARG A 298 -11.14 -3.52 -15.69
C ARG A 298 -11.76 -3.59 -14.30
N HIS A 299 -10.95 -3.76 -13.25
CA HIS A 299 -11.44 -3.80 -11.88
C HIS A 299 -12.18 -2.53 -11.49
N PHE A 300 -11.68 -1.36 -11.91
CA PHE A 300 -12.32 -0.07 -11.65
C PHE A 300 -13.37 0.33 -12.71
N GLY A 301 -13.62 -0.51 -13.71
CA GLY A 301 -14.60 -0.21 -14.77
C GLY A 301 -14.20 0.98 -15.67
N VAL A 302 -12.90 1.27 -15.79
CA VAL A 302 -12.37 2.39 -16.59
C VAL A 302 -11.68 1.96 -17.89
N ALA A 303 -11.74 0.67 -18.22
CA ALA A 303 -11.28 0.18 -19.52
C ALA A 303 -12.18 0.73 -20.64
N PRO A 304 -11.62 1.25 -21.75
CA PRO A 304 -12.39 1.80 -22.85
C PRO A 304 -13.22 0.72 -23.56
N GLU A 305 -14.33 1.13 -24.17
CA GLU A 305 -15.13 0.26 -25.03
C GLU A 305 -14.30 -0.23 -26.23
N GLY A 306 -14.43 -1.51 -26.60
CA GLY A 306 -13.64 -2.10 -27.68
C GLY A 306 -12.14 -2.19 -27.38
N ARG A 307 -11.76 -2.32 -26.09
CA ARG A 307 -10.35 -2.47 -25.68
C ARG A 307 -9.65 -3.62 -26.40
N VAL A 308 -8.55 -3.29 -27.08
CA VAL A 308 -7.67 -4.24 -27.76
C VAL A 308 -6.77 -4.94 -26.73
N TYR A 309 -6.62 -6.25 -26.82
CA TYR A 309 -5.67 -7.00 -25.98
C TYR A 309 -4.64 -7.66 -26.88
N LEU A 310 -3.36 -7.36 -26.63
CA LEU A 310 -2.24 -7.98 -27.33
C LEU A 310 -1.29 -8.59 -26.31
N GLU A 311 -0.81 -9.79 -26.59
CA GLU A 311 0.30 -10.38 -25.84
C GLU A 311 1.61 -9.74 -26.28
N GLY A 312 2.52 -9.48 -25.35
CA GLY A 312 3.76 -8.74 -25.61
C GLY A 312 4.60 -9.32 -26.76
N ALA A 313 4.66 -10.65 -26.85
CA ALA A 313 5.40 -11.35 -27.92
C ALA A 313 4.81 -11.14 -29.34
N GLN A 314 3.53 -10.77 -29.43
CA GLN A 314 2.83 -10.57 -30.70
C GLN A 314 2.95 -9.14 -31.21
N ILE A 315 3.19 -8.15 -30.33
CA ILE A 315 3.13 -6.71 -30.64
C ILE A 315 3.95 -6.35 -31.89
N VAL A 316 5.18 -6.83 -32.01
CA VAL A 316 6.07 -6.51 -33.14
C VAL A 316 5.53 -7.06 -34.45
N GLN A 317 5.05 -8.31 -34.45
CA GLN A 317 4.50 -8.93 -35.65
C GLN A 317 3.17 -8.28 -36.02
N THR A 318 2.30 -8.03 -35.05
CA THR A 318 1.03 -7.31 -35.25
C THR A 318 1.26 -5.90 -35.76
N TYR A 319 2.32 -5.19 -35.33
CA TYR A 319 2.62 -3.86 -35.86
C TYR A 319 3.01 -3.89 -37.35
N ARG A 320 3.74 -4.92 -37.78
CA ARG A 320 4.10 -5.11 -39.19
C ARG A 320 2.88 -5.40 -40.05
N ASP A 321 2.03 -6.31 -39.60
CA ASP A 321 0.91 -6.82 -40.39
C ASP A 321 -0.33 -5.92 -40.29
N GLN A 322 -0.60 -5.39 -39.10
CA GLN A 322 -1.81 -4.69 -38.72
C GLN A 322 -1.51 -3.46 -37.82
N PRO A 323 -0.75 -2.45 -38.31
CA PRO A 323 -0.29 -1.32 -37.50
C PRO A 323 -1.43 -0.53 -36.83
N ARG A 324 -2.62 -0.50 -37.44
CA ARG A 324 -3.80 0.16 -36.84
C ARG A 324 -4.21 -0.45 -35.50
N VAL A 325 -4.03 -1.76 -35.31
CA VAL A 325 -4.37 -2.47 -34.07
C VAL A 325 -3.41 -2.06 -32.95
N VAL A 326 -2.10 -2.00 -33.23
CA VAL A 326 -1.09 -1.58 -32.24
C VAL A 326 -1.24 -0.10 -31.90
N ARG A 327 -1.57 0.76 -32.88
CA ARG A 327 -1.88 2.18 -32.61
C ARG A 327 -3.09 2.34 -31.69
N ALA A 328 -4.14 1.56 -31.91
CA ALA A 328 -5.32 1.56 -31.04
C ALA A 328 -4.97 1.04 -29.64
N TYR A 329 -4.18 -0.04 -29.56
CA TYR A 329 -3.67 -0.60 -28.31
C TYR A 329 -2.92 0.47 -27.49
N ALA A 330 -1.89 1.10 -28.07
CA ALA A 330 -1.06 2.09 -27.36
C ALA A 330 -1.84 3.35 -26.95
N ARG A 331 -2.80 3.81 -27.77
CA ARG A 331 -3.71 4.92 -27.38
C ARG A 331 -4.57 4.54 -26.18
N GLN A 332 -5.13 3.33 -26.19
CA GLN A 332 -5.96 2.84 -25.10
C GLN A 332 -5.13 2.65 -23.81
N ASP A 333 -3.84 2.33 -23.90
CA ASP A 333 -2.94 2.26 -22.75
C ASP A 333 -2.84 3.60 -22.01
N VAL A 334 -2.52 4.70 -22.70
CA VAL A 334 -2.46 6.03 -22.07
C VAL A 334 -3.82 6.56 -21.61
N GLN A 335 -4.92 6.15 -22.26
CA GLN A 335 -6.28 6.46 -21.82
C GLN A 335 -6.63 5.77 -20.49
N GLU A 336 -6.32 4.48 -20.37
CA GLU A 336 -6.51 3.72 -19.13
C GLU A 336 -5.69 4.30 -17.99
N VAL A 337 -4.45 4.76 -18.27
CA VAL A 337 -3.60 5.40 -17.27
C VAL A 337 -4.19 6.71 -16.76
N ASP A 338 -4.65 7.61 -17.64
CA ASP A 338 -5.30 8.86 -17.22
C ASP A 338 -6.56 8.58 -16.37
N ALA A 339 -7.39 7.63 -16.79
CA ALA A 339 -8.59 7.26 -16.04
C ALA A 339 -8.26 6.62 -14.69
N LEU A 340 -7.25 5.74 -14.64
CA LEU A 340 -6.80 5.08 -13.42
C LEU A 340 -6.15 6.08 -12.44
N ALA A 341 -5.33 7.01 -12.93
CA ALA A 341 -4.66 8.03 -12.13
C ALA A 341 -5.65 8.86 -11.31
N ARG A 342 -6.81 9.22 -11.89
CA ARG A 342 -7.90 9.94 -11.21
C ARG A 342 -8.47 9.21 -10.00
N ILE A 343 -8.33 7.88 -9.96
CA ILE A 343 -8.78 7.03 -8.86
C ILE A 343 -7.64 6.82 -7.86
N VAL A 344 -6.48 6.36 -8.34
CA VAL A 344 -5.43 5.83 -7.45
C VAL A 344 -4.40 6.87 -7.02
N LEU A 345 -4.20 7.95 -7.77
CA LEU A 345 -3.26 9.02 -7.42
C LEU A 345 -3.92 10.22 -6.73
N ALA A 346 -5.23 10.41 -6.89
CA ALA A 346 -5.96 11.49 -6.24
C ALA A 346 -5.82 11.51 -4.70
N PRO A 347 -5.84 10.37 -3.97
CA PRO A 347 -5.54 10.37 -2.54
C PRO A 347 -4.13 10.85 -2.22
N ALA A 348 -3.12 10.50 -3.02
CA ALA A 348 -1.75 10.98 -2.83
C ALA A 348 -1.64 12.49 -3.07
N PHE A 349 -2.40 13.04 -4.03
CA PHE A 349 -2.50 14.47 -4.27
C PHE A 349 -3.10 15.21 -3.07
N ALA A 350 -4.17 14.66 -2.49
CA ALA A 350 -4.77 15.18 -1.27
C ALA A 350 -3.81 15.10 -0.08
N LEU A 351 -3.05 14.01 0.07
CA LEU A 351 -2.01 13.90 1.09
C LEU A 351 -0.95 15.00 0.96
N ALA A 352 -0.55 15.36 -0.27
CA ALA A 352 0.45 16.39 -0.52
C ALA A 352 0.01 17.78 -0.04
N ARG A 353 -1.30 18.01 0.10
CA ARG A 353 -1.89 19.21 0.73
C ARG A 353 -1.78 19.18 2.26
N LEU A 354 -1.72 18.00 2.87
CA LEU A 354 -1.73 17.85 4.33
C LEU A 354 -0.31 17.78 4.92
N THR A 355 0.60 17.08 4.25
CA THR A 355 1.95 16.79 4.76
C THR A 355 3.04 17.56 4.00
N PRO A 356 4.09 18.07 4.68
CA PRO A 356 5.18 18.82 4.03
C PRO A 356 6.16 17.87 3.31
N ARG A 357 5.67 17.17 2.28
CA ARG A 357 6.42 16.17 1.52
C ARG A 357 6.14 16.28 0.01
N PRO A 358 7.17 16.12 -0.85
CA PRO A 358 6.96 16.12 -2.30
C PRO A 358 5.95 15.07 -2.76
N TYR A 359 5.14 15.43 -3.76
CA TYR A 359 4.03 14.62 -4.24
C TYR A 359 4.46 13.23 -4.71
N HIS A 360 5.53 13.12 -5.52
CA HIS A 360 6.04 11.83 -5.99
C HIS A 360 6.45 10.86 -4.88
N ARG A 361 6.77 11.34 -3.67
CA ARG A 361 7.13 10.47 -2.54
C ARG A 361 5.91 9.82 -1.91
N LEU A 362 4.73 10.42 -2.03
CA LEU A 362 3.53 10.01 -1.29
C LEU A 362 2.86 8.75 -1.86
N THR A 363 3.12 8.43 -3.12
CA THR A 363 2.72 7.15 -3.73
C THR A 363 3.42 5.95 -3.09
N ARG A 364 4.59 6.14 -2.46
CA ARG A 364 5.39 5.11 -1.77
C ARG A 364 5.56 5.32 -0.27
N ALA A 365 5.17 6.49 0.25
CA ALA A 365 5.22 6.80 1.67
C ALA A 365 4.26 5.92 2.49
N GLY A 366 4.76 5.24 3.53
CA GLY A 366 3.89 4.57 4.50
C GLY A 366 3.10 5.62 5.32
N PRO A 367 1.84 5.37 5.68
CA PRO A 367 0.96 6.39 6.28
C PRO A 367 1.46 6.92 7.62
N ALA A 368 2.07 6.07 8.45
CA ALA A 368 2.60 6.44 9.76
C ALA A 368 3.86 7.34 9.63
N LYS A 369 5.01 6.76 9.27
CA LYS A 369 6.27 7.52 9.18
C LYS A 369 6.34 8.47 7.99
N GLY A 370 5.67 8.10 6.91
CA GLY A 370 5.84 8.75 5.62
C GLY A 370 4.97 9.98 5.44
N VAL A 371 3.90 10.10 6.24
CA VAL A 371 2.89 11.15 6.13
C VAL A 371 2.64 11.84 7.47
N LEU A 372 2.30 11.08 8.52
CA LEU A 372 2.02 11.65 9.85
C LEU A 372 3.28 12.24 10.50
N GLU A 373 4.39 11.51 10.53
CA GLU A 373 5.61 11.98 11.22
C GLU A 373 6.16 13.32 10.70
N PRO A 374 6.22 13.61 9.38
CA PRO A 374 6.57 14.94 8.88
C PRO A 374 5.64 16.06 9.37
N MET A 375 4.35 15.78 9.60
CA MET A 375 3.41 16.75 10.17
C MET A 375 3.74 17.04 11.64
N LEU A 376 4.11 16.01 12.40
CA LEU A 376 4.53 16.15 13.80
C LEU A 376 5.85 16.93 13.89
N ILE A 377 6.84 16.59 13.06
CA ILE A 377 8.12 17.29 13.02
C ILE A 377 7.91 18.76 12.66
N ARG A 378 7.06 19.07 11.67
CA ARG A 378 6.72 20.44 11.29
C ARG A 378 6.24 21.24 12.51
N ALA A 379 5.28 20.71 13.26
CA ALA A 379 4.72 21.40 14.42
C ALA A 379 5.77 21.70 15.52
N TYR A 380 6.70 20.78 15.75
CA TYR A 380 7.78 20.98 16.73
C TYR A 380 8.83 22.00 16.28
N VAL A 381 9.22 21.98 15.00
CA VAL A 381 10.12 23.00 14.42
C VAL A 381 9.46 24.36 14.53
N GLU A 382 8.19 24.43 14.15
CA GLU A 382 7.38 25.63 14.16
C GLU A 382 7.18 26.23 15.56
N ALA A 383 7.05 25.38 16.58
CA ALA A 383 6.95 25.77 17.97
C ALA A 383 8.31 26.11 18.62
N GLY A 384 9.43 25.90 17.92
CA GLY A 384 10.77 26.10 18.48
C GLY A 384 11.04 25.18 19.68
N ARG A 385 10.60 23.92 19.62
CA ARG A 385 10.72 22.96 20.73
C ARG A 385 11.61 21.77 20.39
N PRO A 386 12.26 21.17 21.41
CA PRO A 386 13.01 19.92 21.23
C PRO A 386 12.11 18.84 20.65
N PHE A 387 12.56 18.16 19.60
CA PHE A 387 11.81 17.04 19.08
C PHE A 387 12.07 15.80 19.96
N PRO A 388 11.05 15.10 20.48
CA PRO A 388 11.28 13.96 21.35
C PRO A 388 11.90 12.80 20.57
N ALA A 389 12.56 11.91 21.30
CA ALA A 389 12.97 10.62 20.74
C ALA A 389 12.05 9.51 21.25
N SER A 390 12.00 8.43 20.48
CA SER A 390 11.18 7.28 20.82
C SER A 390 11.61 6.67 22.14
N GLU A 391 10.66 6.08 22.86
CA GLU A 391 10.96 5.36 24.08
C GLU A 391 11.94 4.20 23.80
N ARG A 392 12.67 3.79 24.85
CA ARG A 392 13.49 2.59 24.75
C ARG A 392 12.51 1.44 24.53
N GLY A 393 12.58 0.80 23.36
CA GLY A 393 11.66 -0.28 23.02
C GLY A 393 11.60 -1.27 24.18
N HIS A 394 10.41 -1.46 24.74
CA HIS A 394 10.18 -2.53 25.69
C HIS A 394 10.40 -3.87 24.97
N ALA A 395 11.08 -4.80 25.64
CA ALA A 395 11.38 -6.13 25.10
C ALA A 395 10.20 -7.11 25.22
N GLY A 396 9.07 -6.67 25.78
CA GLY A 396 7.88 -7.49 25.95
C GLY A 396 7.06 -7.60 24.65
N PRO A 397 6.41 -8.76 24.39
CA PRO A 397 5.48 -8.89 23.28
C PRO A 397 4.28 -7.97 23.46
N HIS A 398 3.97 -7.17 22.43
CA HIS A 398 2.75 -6.36 22.37
C HIS A 398 1.50 -7.25 22.40
N ARG A 399 0.59 -7.04 23.35
CA ARG A 399 -0.70 -7.74 23.36
C ARG A 399 -1.66 -7.00 22.44
N GLY A 400 -1.74 -7.50 21.20
CA GLY A 400 -2.57 -6.94 20.13
C GLY A 400 -4.09 -6.98 20.40
N GLY A 401 -4.88 -6.81 19.34
CA GLY A 401 -6.34 -6.92 19.39
C GLY A 401 -6.80 -8.28 19.92
N HIS A 402 -8.00 -8.32 20.50
CA HIS A 402 -8.60 -9.59 20.92
C HIS A 402 -9.11 -10.34 19.70
N VAL A 403 -8.77 -11.62 19.60
CA VAL A 403 -9.30 -12.47 18.55
C VAL A 403 -9.77 -13.78 19.16
N GLN A 404 -11.00 -14.17 18.86
CA GLN A 404 -11.63 -15.34 19.45
C GLN A 404 -12.62 -15.97 18.48
N LEU A 405 -12.51 -17.28 18.37
CA LEU A 405 -13.49 -18.12 17.71
C LEU A 405 -14.47 -18.65 18.76
N HIS A 406 -15.76 -18.45 18.54
CA HIS A 406 -16.83 -18.87 19.46
C HIS A 406 -17.57 -20.10 18.93
N ALA A 407 -17.69 -20.21 17.61
CA ALA A 407 -18.30 -21.36 16.94
C ALA A 407 -17.55 -21.70 15.65
N GLU A 408 -17.49 -22.99 15.33
CA GLU A 408 -16.92 -23.49 14.08
C GLU A 408 -17.89 -24.43 13.36
N GLY A 409 -17.87 -24.40 12.03
CA GLY A 409 -18.82 -25.08 11.15
C GLY A 409 -19.77 -24.12 10.45
N VAL A 410 -20.90 -24.63 9.95
CA VAL A 410 -21.85 -23.87 9.13
C VAL A 410 -22.95 -23.27 10.01
N LEU A 411 -23.01 -21.94 10.07
CA LEU A 411 -24.07 -21.19 10.73
C LEU A 411 -24.87 -20.37 9.71
N ARG A 412 -26.19 -20.23 9.93
CA ARG A 412 -27.11 -19.50 9.04
C ARG A 412 -27.49 -18.13 9.61
N HIS A 413 -28.05 -17.26 8.79
CA HIS A 413 -28.55 -15.92 9.19
C HIS A 413 -27.49 -15.10 9.93
N VAL A 414 -26.34 -14.96 9.28
CA VAL A 414 -25.13 -14.37 9.84
C VAL A 414 -25.14 -12.87 9.63
N VAL A 415 -24.79 -12.14 10.69
CA VAL A 415 -24.67 -10.69 10.72
C VAL A 415 -23.26 -10.34 11.18
N LYS A 416 -22.71 -9.28 10.59
CA LYS A 416 -21.46 -8.66 11.03
C LYS A 416 -21.76 -7.31 11.66
N ALA A 417 -21.30 -7.11 12.90
CA ALA A 417 -21.23 -5.80 13.52
C ALA A 417 -19.76 -5.36 13.59
N ASP A 418 -19.49 -4.08 13.35
CA ASP A 418 -18.12 -3.53 13.30
C ASP A 418 -18.03 -2.22 14.08
N VAL A 419 -17.00 -2.05 14.90
CA VAL A 419 -16.73 -0.81 15.61
C VAL A 419 -15.96 0.14 14.70
N ALA A 420 -16.66 1.13 14.15
CA ALA A 420 -16.16 2.00 13.11
C ALA A 420 -14.89 2.75 13.54
N SER A 421 -13.78 2.48 12.83
CA SER A 421 -12.47 3.07 13.13
C SER A 421 -12.09 2.93 14.62
N MET A 422 -12.26 1.74 15.20
CA MET A 422 -12.16 1.50 16.65
C MET A 422 -10.96 2.20 17.31
N TYR A 423 -9.73 1.92 16.87
CA TYR A 423 -8.55 2.50 17.49
C TYR A 423 -8.47 4.04 17.35
N PRO A 424 -8.65 4.65 16.18
CA PRO A 424 -8.80 6.10 16.07
C PRO A 424 -9.88 6.70 16.98
N SER A 425 -11.03 6.04 17.10
CA SER A 425 -12.13 6.49 17.95
C SER A 425 -11.77 6.45 19.43
N ILE A 426 -11.08 5.38 19.89
CA ILE A 426 -10.54 5.28 21.26
C ILE A 426 -9.49 6.36 21.52
N ILE A 427 -8.53 6.53 20.59
CA ILE A 427 -7.49 7.56 20.69
C ILE A 427 -8.10 8.94 20.92
N ARG A 428 -9.15 9.28 20.15
CA ARG A 428 -9.84 10.57 20.25
C ARG A 428 -10.70 10.68 21.50
N ALA A 429 -11.48 9.66 21.84
CA ALA A 429 -12.41 9.69 22.96
C ALA A 429 -11.69 9.78 24.30
N GLU A 430 -10.52 9.15 24.43
CA GLU A 430 -9.77 9.08 25.68
C GLU A 430 -8.52 9.96 25.71
N GLY A 431 -8.28 10.77 24.67
CA GLY A 431 -7.12 11.67 24.64
C GLY A 431 -5.78 10.94 24.60
N ILE A 432 -5.72 9.71 24.07
CA ILE A 432 -4.52 8.88 24.12
C ILE A 432 -3.50 9.37 23.07
N GLY A 433 -2.34 9.83 23.55
CA GLY A 433 -1.19 10.14 22.71
C GLY A 433 0.12 9.67 23.35
N PRO A 434 1.26 9.87 22.65
CA PRO A 434 2.58 9.61 23.19
C PRO A 434 2.83 10.48 24.43
N ARG A 435 3.32 9.90 25.52
CA ARG A 435 3.63 10.62 26.75
C ARG A 435 4.68 11.72 26.53
N GLN A 436 5.63 11.47 25.64
CA GLN A 436 6.69 12.42 25.28
C GLN A 436 6.21 13.56 24.36
N ASP A 437 4.97 13.52 23.87
CA ASP A 437 4.38 14.60 23.07
C ASP A 437 3.90 15.75 23.96
N GLU A 438 4.85 16.53 24.49
CA GLU A 438 4.58 17.69 25.35
C GLU A 438 3.67 18.75 24.69
N LEU A 439 3.60 18.77 23.35
CA LEU A 439 2.78 19.71 22.61
C LEU A 439 1.35 19.19 22.34
N GLY A 440 1.09 17.90 22.60
CA GLY A 440 -0.18 17.25 22.28
C GLY A 440 -0.52 17.25 20.78
N VAL A 441 0.49 17.40 19.91
CA VAL A 441 0.30 17.56 18.46
C VAL A 441 -0.23 16.28 17.83
N PHE A 442 0.17 15.10 18.30
CA PHE A 442 -0.32 13.82 17.81
C PHE A 442 -1.83 13.73 17.97
N HIS A 443 -2.32 13.92 19.19
CA HIS A 443 -3.75 13.84 19.49
C HIS A 443 -4.54 14.92 18.74
N ALA A 444 -4.03 16.17 18.71
CA ALA A 444 -4.66 17.26 17.97
C ALA A 444 -4.76 16.94 16.46
N THR A 445 -3.66 16.46 15.86
CA THR A 445 -3.62 16.11 14.43
C THR A 445 -4.61 14.99 14.11
N VAL A 446 -4.63 13.91 14.89
CA VAL A 446 -5.55 12.78 14.66
C VAL A 446 -7.01 13.22 14.82
N SER A 447 -7.31 14.04 15.83
CA SER A 447 -8.65 14.56 16.09
C SER A 447 -9.14 15.50 15.00
N ASP A 448 -8.31 16.44 14.57
CA ASP A 448 -8.64 17.41 13.52
C ASP A 448 -8.83 16.72 12.17
N LEU A 449 -7.92 15.81 11.80
CA LEU A 449 -8.06 15.03 10.56
C LEU A 449 -9.30 14.14 10.59
N THR A 450 -9.65 13.56 11.74
CA THR A 450 -10.89 12.77 11.85
C THR A 450 -12.13 13.64 11.67
N THR A 451 -12.15 14.82 12.27
CA THR A 451 -13.27 15.77 12.16
C THR A 451 -13.44 16.23 10.71
N GLN A 452 -12.35 16.65 10.06
CA GLN A 452 -12.37 17.06 8.65
C GLN A 452 -12.75 15.89 7.73
N ARG A 453 -12.28 14.67 8.01
CA ARG A 453 -12.66 13.47 7.25
C ARG A 453 -14.17 13.27 7.24
N LEU A 454 -14.83 13.44 8.38
CA LEU A 454 -16.29 13.29 8.48
C LEU A 454 -17.02 14.34 7.64
N GLN A 455 -16.55 15.58 7.65
CA GLN A 455 -17.09 16.66 6.80
C GLN A 455 -16.93 16.31 5.31
N HIS A 456 -15.71 15.97 4.88
CA HIS A 456 -15.47 15.55 3.49
C HIS A 456 -16.27 14.31 3.10
N LYS A 457 -16.47 13.34 4.00
CA LYS A 457 -17.31 12.16 3.75
C LYS A 457 -18.79 12.54 3.52
N LEU A 458 -19.30 13.54 4.24
CA LEU A 458 -20.65 14.06 4.03
C LEU A 458 -20.75 14.81 2.69
N GLU A 459 -19.81 15.69 2.40
CA GLU A 459 -19.77 16.47 1.16
C GLU A 459 -19.59 15.59 -0.08
N ALA A 460 -18.79 14.53 0.01
CA ALA A 460 -18.63 13.55 -1.07
C ALA A 460 -19.96 12.86 -1.47
N ARG A 461 -20.96 12.87 -0.58
CA ARG A 461 -22.31 12.34 -0.83
C ARG A 461 -23.34 13.43 -1.14
N ASN A 462 -22.92 14.69 -1.13
CA ASN A 462 -23.81 15.81 -1.38
C ASN A 462 -24.17 15.89 -2.87
N ALA A 463 -25.45 15.62 -3.17
CA ALA A 463 -25.97 15.64 -4.54
C ALA A 463 -25.93 17.05 -5.18
N LEU A 464 -25.86 18.12 -4.38
CA LEU A 464 -25.79 19.50 -4.86
C LEU A 464 -24.42 19.88 -5.45
N LEU A 465 -23.36 19.15 -5.11
CA LEU A 465 -22.02 19.38 -5.64
C LEU A 465 -21.88 18.81 -7.05
N SER A 466 -20.98 19.36 -7.86
CA SER A 466 -20.58 18.72 -9.11
C SER A 466 -19.88 17.38 -8.84
N GLU A 467 -19.84 16.50 -9.84
CA GLU A 467 -19.12 15.23 -9.71
C GLU A 467 -17.63 15.44 -9.42
N ALA A 468 -17.01 16.46 -10.04
CA ALA A 468 -15.62 16.81 -9.79
C ALA A 468 -15.37 17.22 -8.33
N GLN A 469 -16.25 18.05 -7.75
CA GLN A 469 -16.17 18.42 -6.34
C GLN A 469 -16.35 17.20 -5.43
N ARG A 470 -17.35 16.35 -5.70
CA ARG A 470 -17.55 15.10 -4.94
C ARG A 470 -16.31 14.21 -4.97
N ARG A 471 -15.65 14.06 -6.13
CA ARG A 471 -14.39 13.30 -6.26
C ARG A 471 -13.26 13.92 -5.44
N GLU A 472 -13.18 15.25 -5.35
CA GLU A 472 -12.20 15.91 -4.49
C GLU A 472 -12.44 15.62 -3.00
N HIS A 473 -13.68 15.77 -2.53
CA HIS A 473 -14.03 15.41 -1.14
C HIS A 473 -13.79 13.91 -0.88
N HIS A 474 -14.06 13.05 -1.87
CA HIS A 474 -13.75 11.62 -1.77
C HIS A 474 -12.26 11.35 -1.61
N ALA A 475 -11.41 11.97 -2.44
CA ALA A 475 -9.96 11.83 -2.35
C ALA A 475 -9.42 12.35 -1.01
N MET A 476 -9.97 13.46 -0.51
CA MET A 476 -9.56 14.03 0.78
C MET A 476 -9.95 13.12 1.96
N GLN A 477 -11.17 12.58 1.98
CA GLN A 477 -11.56 11.66 3.05
C GLN A 477 -10.74 10.35 3.02
N ASP A 478 -10.36 9.85 1.84
CA ASP A 478 -9.48 8.68 1.70
C ASP A 478 -8.07 8.97 2.22
N ALA A 479 -7.51 10.13 1.85
CA ALA A 479 -6.22 10.59 2.32
C ALA A 479 -6.19 10.72 3.86
N MET A 480 -7.20 11.35 4.45
CA MET A 480 -7.33 11.49 5.89
C MET A 480 -7.56 10.14 6.58
N LYS A 481 -8.37 9.24 5.99
CA LYS A 481 -8.58 7.87 6.50
C LYS A 481 -7.27 7.11 6.61
N LEU A 482 -6.42 7.21 5.59
CA LEU A 482 -5.12 6.56 5.55
C LEU A 482 -4.21 7.03 6.71
N VAL A 483 -4.19 8.33 7.02
CA VAL A 483 -3.41 8.87 8.14
C VAL A 483 -4.00 8.49 9.50
N VAL A 484 -5.31 8.68 9.66
CA VAL A 484 -6.03 8.41 10.91
C VAL A 484 -5.92 6.93 11.31
N ASN A 485 -6.10 6.01 10.36
CA ASN A 485 -5.99 4.57 10.64
C ASN A 485 -4.55 4.14 10.99
N ALA A 486 -3.54 4.91 10.55
CA ALA A 486 -2.14 4.63 10.86
C ALA A 486 -1.68 5.19 12.21
N ALA A 487 -2.49 6.02 12.90
CA ALA A 487 -2.15 6.63 14.17
C ALA A 487 -1.82 5.59 15.26
N TYR A 488 -2.64 4.55 15.39
CA TYR A 488 -2.35 3.45 16.32
C TYR A 488 -1.05 2.70 15.95
N GLY A 489 -0.89 2.38 14.66
CA GLY A 489 0.32 1.72 14.18
C GLY A 489 1.58 2.56 14.41
N TYR A 490 1.45 3.89 14.40
CA TYR A 490 2.52 4.81 14.75
C TYR A 490 2.91 4.72 16.23
N LEU A 491 1.94 4.68 17.16
CA LEU A 491 2.19 4.49 18.59
C LEU A 491 2.97 3.18 18.84
N GLY A 492 2.50 2.08 18.26
CA GLY A 492 3.09 0.74 18.44
C GLY A 492 4.34 0.44 17.59
N ALA A 493 4.87 1.38 16.80
CA ALA A 493 6.01 1.10 15.92
C ALA A 493 7.36 1.03 16.65
N GLY A 494 7.40 1.26 17.97
CA GLY A 494 8.63 1.27 18.76
C GLY A 494 9.70 2.19 18.16
N ARG A 495 10.95 1.69 18.03
CA ARG A 495 12.09 2.46 17.48
C ARG A 495 11.87 2.98 16.05
N LEU A 496 10.87 2.44 15.34
CA LEU A 496 10.59 2.81 13.96
C LEU A 496 9.86 4.17 13.89
N ALA A 497 8.99 4.51 14.84
CA ALA A 497 8.34 5.83 14.92
C ALA A 497 9.07 6.69 15.95
N ARG A 498 9.35 7.95 15.63
CA ARG A 498 10.12 8.81 16.53
C ARG A 498 9.33 9.24 17.78
N LEU A 499 8.01 9.31 17.66
CA LEU A 499 7.09 9.51 18.78
C LEU A 499 6.30 8.22 19.10
N GLY A 500 6.87 7.06 18.80
CA GLY A 500 6.29 5.78 19.23
C GLY A 500 6.23 5.69 20.76
N ASP A 501 5.12 5.19 21.27
CA ASP A 501 4.82 5.00 22.69
C ASP A 501 4.02 3.69 22.82
N GLN A 502 4.68 2.68 23.38
CA GLN A 502 4.11 1.34 23.53
C GLN A 502 3.03 1.32 24.61
N GLU A 503 3.21 2.05 25.71
CA GLU A 503 2.20 2.12 26.78
C GLU A 503 0.91 2.76 26.25
N ALA A 504 1.02 3.80 25.43
CA ALA A 504 -0.12 4.40 24.74
C ALA A 504 -0.81 3.41 23.79
N ALA A 505 -0.05 2.64 23.01
CA ALA A 505 -0.59 1.58 22.17
C ALA A 505 -1.31 0.49 22.99
N ASP A 506 -0.76 0.10 24.15
CA ASP A 506 -1.33 -0.89 25.06
C ASP A 506 -2.62 -0.41 25.71
N ARG A 507 -2.72 0.88 26.09
CA ARG A 507 -3.97 1.48 26.56
C ARG A 507 -5.06 1.40 25.48
N VAL A 508 -4.71 1.73 24.23
CA VAL A 508 -5.63 1.63 23.08
C VAL A 508 -6.11 0.20 22.87
N THR A 509 -5.22 -0.80 22.89
CA THR A 509 -5.65 -2.20 22.72
C THR A 509 -6.44 -2.70 23.92
N ALA A 510 -6.03 -2.39 25.15
CA ALA A 510 -6.77 -2.75 26.36
C ALA A 510 -8.20 -2.23 26.33
N ARG A 511 -8.37 -0.97 25.93
CA ARG A 511 -9.70 -0.39 25.77
C ARG A 511 -10.49 -1.03 24.64
N GLY A 512 -9.86 -1.30 23.50
CA GLY A 512 -10.48 -2.01 22.38
C GLY A 512 -11.01 -3.39 22.79
N ARG A 513 -10.23 -4.15 23.58
CA ARG A 513 -10.67 -5.45 24.13
C ARG A 513 -11.87 -5.31 25.06
N ALA A 514 -11.87 -4.29 25.94
CA ALA A 514 -12.99 -4.03 26.85
C ALA A 514 -14.28 -3.67 26.09
N ILE A 515 -14.18 -2.85 25.05
CA ILE A 515 -15.32 -2.49 24.17
C ILE A 515 -15.82 -3.73 23.44
N LEU A 516 -14.93 -4.53 22.84
CA LEU A 516 -15.32 -5.74 22.13
C LEU A 516 -16.01 -6.75 23.07
N GLN A 517 -15.50 -6.90 24.29
CA GLN A 517 -16.12 -7.74 25.33
C GLN A 517 -17.51 -7.22 25.73
N GLN A 518 -17.69 -5.90 25.82
CA GLN A 518 -19.01 -5.31 26.08
C GLN A 518 -19.99 -5.61 24.94
N VAL A 519 -19.55 -5.46 23.68
CA VAL A 519 -20.35 -5.78 22.49
C VAL A 519 -20.74 -7.25 22.45
N THR A 520 -19.78 -8.17 22.64
CA THR A 520 -20.06 -9.61 22.60
C THR A 520 -20.99 -10.04 23.73
N SER A 521 -20.79 -9.53 24.94
CA SER A 521 -21.67 -9.82 26.09
C SER A 521 -23.09 -9.31 25.86
N ALA A 522 -23.24 -8.09 25.31
CA ALA A 522 -24.53 -7.50 25.01
C ALA A 522 -25.28 -8.23 23.88
N LEU A 523 -24.55 -8.76 22.89
CA LEU A 523 -25.09 -9.62 21.84
C LEU A 523 -25.56 -10.95 22.42
N GLN A 524 -24.72 -11.64 23.22
CA GLN A 524 -25.09 -12.91 23.86
C GLN A 524 -26.32 -12.79 24.75
N ALA A 525 -26.44 -11.70 25.52
CA ALA A 525 -27.61 -11.43 26.35
C ALA A 525 -28.92 -11.29 25.55
N ARG A 526 -28.83 -11.06 24.23
CA ARG A 526 -29.98 -11.02 23.30
C ARG A 526 -30.22 -12.35 22.58
N GLY A 527 -29.56 -13.43 23.00
CA GLY A 527 -29.80 -14.78 22.52
C GLY A 527 -29.18 -15.12 21.16
N VAL A 528 -28.27 -14.28 20.63
CA VAL A 528 -27.58 -14.60 19.37
C VAL A 528 -26.41 -15.55 19.61
N GLN A 529 -26.09 -16.37 18.61
CA GLN A 529 -24.94 -17.26 18.63
C GLN A 529 -23.71 -16.54 18.08
N LEU A 530 -22.74 -16.20 18.95
CA LEU A 530 -21.46 -15.66 18.50
C LEU A 530 -20.71 -16.69 17.65
N ILE A 531 -20.05 -16.21 16.60
CA ILE A 531 -19.25 -17.04 15.68
C ILE A 531 -17.78 -16.71 15.81
N GLU A 532 -17.43 -15.45 15.57
CA GLU A 532 -16.05 -14.95 15.60
C GLU A 532 -16.06 -13.50 16.07
N SER A 533 -15.06 -13.12 16.85
CA SER A 533 -14.78 -11.72 17.19
C SER A 533 -13.31 -11.43 16.94
N ASP A 534 -12.98 -10.42 16.16
CA ASP A 534 -11.62 -9.98 15.84
C ASP A 534 -11.51 -8.48 15.97
N THR A 535 -10.59 -8.00 16.80
CA THR A 535 -10.16 -6.61 16.94
C THR A 535 -11.31 -5.61 17.08
N ASP A 536 -11.95 -5.24 15.97
CA ASP A 536 -13.06 -4.29 15.83
C ASP A 536 -14.41 -4.92 15.39
N GLY A 537 -14.45 -6.17 14.93
CA GLY A 537 -15.64 -6.81 14.37
C GLY A 537 -16.13 -8.05 15.14
N VAL A 538 -17.45 -8.31 15.06
CA VAL A 538 -18.11 -9.51 15.59
C VAL A 538 -19.07 -10.10 14.55
N TYR A 539 -18.86 -11.37 14.21
CA TYR A 539 -19.82 -12.20 13.48
C TYR A 539 -20.69 -12.98 14.46
N PHE A 540 -21.99 -12.96 14.21
CA PHE A 540 -22.97 -13.75 14.99
C PHE A 540 -24.11 -14.25 14.10
N SER A 541 -24.71 -15.37 14.49
CA SER A 541 -25.92 -15.91 13.90
C SER A 541 -27.13 -15.53 14.74
N THR A 542 -28.20 -15.15 14.06
CA THR A 542 -29.51 -14.86 14.68
C THR A 542 -30.37 -16.12 14.86
N GLY A 543 -29.88 -17.31 14.47
CA GLY A 543 -30.60 -18.58 14.55
C GLY A 543 -31.69 -18.74 13.48
N GLU A 544 -32.46 -17.69 13.24
CA GLU A 544 -33.56 -17.61 12.28
C GLU A 544 -33.48 -16.34 11.42
N ASP A 545 -34.26 -16.27 10.34
CA ASP A 545 -34.33 -15.05 9.53
C ASP A 545 -35.27 -14.02 10.17
N ILE A 546 -34.70 -13.12 10.97
CA ILE A 546 -35.44 -12.00 11.57
C ILE A 546 -35.58 -10.79 10.62
N GLY A 547 -35.03 -10.85 9.40
CA GLY A 547 -35.02 -9.74 8.44
C GLY A 547 -33.99 -8.65 8.76
N GLU A 548 -33.59 -7.89 7.74
CA GLU A 548 -32.50 -6.90 7.87
C GLU A 548 -32.83 -5.75 8.84
N ALA A 549 -34.09 -5.29 8.83
CA ALA A 549 -34.53 -4.22 9.71
C ALA A 549 -34.35 -4.58 11.20
N ALA A 550 -34.72 -5.81 11.58
CA ALA A 550 -34.55 -6.28 12.95
C ALA A 550 -33.07 -6.50 13.30
N GLN A 551 -32.25 -6.99 12.36
CA GLN A 551 -30.80 -7.12 12.54
C GLN A 551 -30.14 -5.75 12.81
N ARG A 552 -30.54 -4.71 12.06
CA ARG A 552 -30.07 -3.34 12.29
C ARG A 552 -30.54 -2.79 13.63
N ALA A 553 -31.80 -3.04 14.01
CA ALA A 553 -32.34 -2.63 15.30
C ALA A 553 -31.60 -3.30 16.48
N LEU A 554 -31.27 -4.59 16.37
CA LEU A 554 -30.47 -5.32 17.35
C LEU A 554 -29.09 -4.66 17.56
N ILE A 555 -28.39 -4.34 16.47
CA ILE A 555 -27.09 -3.64 16.54
C ILE A 555 -27.26 -2.24 17.15
N ALA A 556 -28.29 -1.49 16.75
CA ALA A 556 -28.56 -0.17 17.31
C ALA A 556 -28.81 -0.20 18.82
N GLN A 557 -29.52 -1.22 19.33
CA GLN A 557 -29.72 -1.41 20.76
C GLN A 557 -28.42 -1.72 21.52
N VAL A 558 -27.51 -2.49 20.91
CA VAL A 558 -26.17 -2.73 21.49
C VAL A 558 -25.33 -1.45 21.43
N ALA A 559 -25.38 -0.72 20.32
CA ALA A 559 -24.67 0.53 20.11
C ALA A 559 -25.05 1.61 21.13
N ALA A 560 -26.34 1.67 21.54
CA ALA A 560 -26.83 2.62 22.54
C ALA A 560 -26.20 2.45 23.93
N GLY A 561 -25.61 1.28 24.22
CA GLY A 561 -24.89 1.05 25.47
C GLY A 561 -23.40 1.37 25.42
N LEU A 562 -22.85 1.73 24.26
CA LEU A 562 -21.41 1.98 24.09
C LEU A 562 -21.02 3.40 24.55
N PRO A 563 -19.75 3.61 24.93
CA PRO A 563 -19.25 4.93 25.32
C PRO A 563 -19.39 5.97 24.19
N ASP A 564 -19.54 7.24 24.58
CA ASP A 564 -19.56 8.36 23.64
C ASP A 564 -18.33 8.35 22.71
N GLY A 565 -18.58 8.62 21.43
CA GLY A 565 -17.53 8.63 20.41
C GLY A 565 -17.15 7.25 19.84
N ILE A 566 -17.70 6.17 20.39
CA ILE A 566 -17.59 4.81 19.85
C ILE A 566 -18.89 4.48 19.09
N THR A 567 -18.75 4.02 17.84
CA THR A 567 -19.90 3.70 16.98
C THR A 567 -19.82 2.25 16.53
N LEU A 568 -20.88 1.49 16.79
CA LEU A 568 -21.06 0.13 16.27
C LEU A 568 -21.98 0.19 15.06
N GLU A 569 -21.50 -0.28 13.92
CA GLU A 569 -22.20 -0.25 12.64
C GLU A 569 -22.65 -1.65 12.23
N PHE A 570 -23.77 -1.71 11.49
CA PHE A 570 -24.14 -2.89 10.72
C PHE A 570 -23.19 -2.98 9.51
N ASP A 571 -22.33 -3.99 9.50
CA ASP A 571 -21.30 -4.19 8.46
C ASP A 571 -21.58 -5.44 7.61
N GLY A 572 -22.86 -5.66 7.34
CA GLY A 572 -23.35 -6.64 6.39
C GLY A 572 -24.00 -7.88 7.00
N ARG A 573 -24.64 -8.64 6.10
CA ARG A 573 -25.30 -9.92 6.39
C ARG A 573 -24.91 -10.97 5.36
N ALA A 574 -25.03 -12.22 5.75
CA ALA A 574 -24.84 -13.39 4.90
C ALA A 574 -25.93 -14.43 5.22
N ARG A 575 -26.32 -15.20 4.21
CA ARG A 575 -27.26 -16.31 4.36
C ARG A 575 -26.66 -17.41 5.25
N ALA A 576 -25.39 -17.72 5.03
CA ALA A 576 -24.64 -18.68 5.82
C ALA A 576 -23.15 -18.33 5.88
N MET A 577 -22.47 -18.85 6.90
CA MET A 577 -21.03 -18.76 7.07
C MET A 577 -20.47 -20.14 7.40
N LEU A 578 -19.39 -20.54 6.74
CA LEU A 578 -18.51 -21.60 7.22
C LEU A 578 -17.42 -20.94 8.04
N SER A 579 -17.52 -21.06 9.36
CA SER A 579 -16.49 -20.63 10.30
C SER A 579 -15.45 -21.74 10.45
N HIS A 580 -14.21 -21.50 10.01
CA HIS A 580 -13.18 -22.52 10.04
C HIS A 580 -12.15 -22.26 11.13
N GLN A 581 -11.44 -21.15 11.07
CA GLN A 581 -10.51 -20.70 12.11
C GLN A 581 -10.64 -19.19 12.20
N VAL A 582 -10.04 -18.60 13.23
CA VAL A 582 -9.84 -17.15 13.27
C VAL A 582 -9.32 -16.65 11.91
N LYS A 583 -9.98 -15.64 11.34
CA LYS A 583 -9.69 -15.03 10.03
C LYS A 583 -9.77 -15.98 8.83
N ASN A 584 -10.34 -17.16 9.00
CA ASN A 584 -10.52 -18.16 7.95
C ASN A 584 -11.98 -18.59 7.92
N TYR A 585 -12.74 -18.03 7.00
CA TYR A 585 -14.18 -18.28 6.87
C TYR A 585 -14.66 -18.08 5.43
N VAL A 586 -15.87 -18.54 5.15
CA VAL A 586 -16.55 -18.33 3.86
C VAL A 586 -17.97 -17.85 4.12
N LEU A 587 -18.38 -16.77 3.48
CA LEU A 587 -19.74 -16.24 3.56
C LEU A 587 -20.50 -16.54 2.26
N LEU A 588 -21.71 -17.07 2.37
CA LEU A 588 -22.68 -17.11 1.28
C LEU A 588 -23.59 -15.89 1.39
N ARG A 589 -23.51 -14.98 0.43
CA ARG A 589 -24.35 -13.78 0.34
C ARG A 589 -25.76 -14.12 -0.14
N TYR A 590 -26.68 -13.18 0.02
CA TYR A 590 -28.09 -13.35 -0.39
C TYR A 590 -28.27 -13.32 -1.91
N ASP A 591 -27.34 -12.72 -2.65
CA ASP A 591 -27.26 -12.76 -4.12
C ASP A 591 -26.62 -14.05 -4.66
N GLY A 592 -26.24 -14.98 -3.79
CA GLY A 592 -25.62 -16.25 -4.14
C GLY A 592 -24.10 -16.21 -4.30
N THR A 593 -23.46 -15.05 -4.11
CA THR A 593 -21.99 -14.92 -4.19
C THR A 593 -21.29 -15.48 -2.95
N LEU A 594 -20.05 -15.94 -3.14
CA LEU A 594 -19.18 -16.41 -2.05
C LEU A 594 -18.04 -15.42 -1.78
N ASP A 595 -17.93 -15.01 -0.52
CA ASP A 595 -16.76 -14.28 -0.04
C ASP A 595 -15.86 -15.24 0.75
N LEU A 596 -14.68 -15.51 0.22
CA LEU A 596 -13.69 -16.40 0.84
C LEU A 596 -12.70 -15.52 1.61
N SER A 597 -12.41 -15.88 2.85
CA SER A 597 -11.45 -15.17 3.70
C SER A 597 -10.45 -16.14 4.31
N GLY A 598 -9.17 -15.74 4.29
CA GLY A 598 -8.08 -16.48 4.89
C GLY A 598 -7.41 -17.51 3.97
N ALA A 599 -6.15 -17.82 4.30
CA ALA A 599 -5.28 -18.70 3.50
C ALA A 599 -5.81 -20.14 3.36
N SER A 600 -6.70 -20.57 4.28
CA SER A 600 -7.37 -21.85 4.18
C SER A 600 -8.38 -21.92 3.04
N PHE A 601 -8.88 -20.81 2.50
CA PHE A 601 -9.87 -20.84 1.41
C PHE A 601 -9.37 -20.15 0.15
N GLU A 602 -8.58 -19.09 0.30
CA GLU A 602 -8.00 -18.35 -0.80
C GLU A 602 -6.51 -18.14 -0.58
N SER A 603 -5.70 -18.72 -1.46
CA SER A 603 -4.24 -18.63 -1.42
C SER A 603 -3.69 -18.50 -2.83
N SER A 604 -2.69 -17.64 -3.01
CA SER A 604 -1.99 -17.47 -4.28
C SER A 604 -1.27 -18.74 -4.78
N ARG A 605 -1.17 -19.77 -3.94
CA ARG A 605 -0.57 -21.08 -4.25
C ARG A 605 -1.61 -22.15 -4.58
N SER A 606 -2.90 -21.82 -4.60
CA SER A 606 -3.94 -22.80 -4.89
C SER A 606 -3.93 -23.15 -6.37
N GLU A 607 -3.87 -24.44 -6.67
CA GLU A 607 -4.11 -24.98 -8.01
C GLU A 607 -5.55 -24.67 -8.46
N ARG A 608 -5.74 -24.35 -9.76
CA ARG A 608 -7.03 -23.88 -10.29
C ARG A 608 -8.12 -24.93 -10.17
N TYR A 609 -7.80 -26.19 -10.46
CA TYR A 609 -8.76 -27.31 -10.36
C TYR A 609 -9.30 -27.46 -8.93
N GLY A 610 -8.41 -27.38 -7.94
CA GLY A 610 -8.76 -27.54 -6.53
C GLY A 610 -9.53 -26.33 -5.99
N ALA A 611 -9.15 -25.12 -6.42
CA ALA A 611 -9.91 -23.91 -6.11
C ALA A 611 -11.34 -23.94 -6.69
N ALA A 612 -11.51 -24.45 -7.91
CA ALA A 612 -12.81 -24.63 -8.54
C ALA A 612 -13.68 -25.64 -7.78
N PHE A 613 -13.12 -26.80 -7.45
CA PHE A 613 -13.78 -27.79 -6.58
C PHE A 613 -14.20 -27.16 -5.25
N LEU A 614 -13.27 -26.49 -4.56
CA LEU A 614 -13.52 -25.92 -3.24
C LEU A 614 -14.65 -24.90 -3.30
N ARG A 615 -14.69 -24.02 -4.31
CA ARG A 615 -15.78 -23.06 -4.52
C ARG A 615 -17.12 -23.76 -4.73
N ALA A 616 -17.17 -24.79 -5.59
CA ALA A 616 -18.39 -25.54 -5.85
C ALA A 616 -18.91 -26.26 -4.60
N ALA A 617 -18.03 -26.96 -3.88
CA ALA A 617 -18.38 -27.68 -2.67
C ALA A 617 -18.80 -26.73 -1.53
N LEU A 618 -18.13 -25.59 -1.36
CA LEU A 618 -18.52 -24.56 -0.39
C LEU A 618 -19.90 -23.97 -0.71
N GLN A 619 -20.19 -23.70 -1.99
CA GLN A 619 -21.50 -23.20 -2.41
C GLN A 619 -22.60 -24.18 -2.01
N ALA A 620 -22.41 -25.47 -2.32
CA ALA A 620 -23.37 -26.52 -2.01
C ALA A 620 -23.56 -26.68 -0.49
N LEU A 621 -22.48 -26.81 0.28
CA LEU A 621 -22.54 -26.97 1.74
C LEU A 621 -23.20 -25.76 2.44
N LEU A 622 -22.89 -24.53 2.02
CA LEU A 622 -23.51 -23.33 2.61
C LEU A 622 -25.01 -23.19 2.26
N GLN A 623 -25.47 -23.85 1.20
CA GLN A 623 -26.90 -24.00 0.89
C GLN A 623 -27.53 -25.20 1.60
N GLY A 624 -26.75 -26.06 2.23
CA GLY A 624 -27.19 -27.32 2.85
C GLY A 624 -27.29 -28.50 1.88
N ASP A 625 -26.73 -28.38 0.68
CA ASP A 625 -26.71 -29.41 -0.35
C ASP A 625 -25.44 -30.28 -0.21
N VAL A 626 -25.50 -31.28 0.67
CA VAL A 626 -24.41 -32.26 0.83
C VAL A 626 -24.23 -33.13 -0.43
N PRO A 627 -25.30 -33.62 -1.10
CA PRO A 627 -25.16 -34.33 -2.37
C PRO A 627 -24.43 -33.53 -3.45
N GLY A 628 -24.70 -32.22 -3.58
CA GLY A 628 -24.00 -31.35 -4.53
C GLY A 628 -22.50 -31.22 -4.22
N ALA A 629 -22.12 -31.21 -2.94
CA ALA A 629 -20.71 -31.19 -2.53
C ALA A 629 -19.99 -32.50 -2.88
N GLN A 630 -20.67 -33.64 -2.72
CA GLN A 630 -20.16 -34.95 -3.16
C GLN A 630 -20.00 -34.98 -4.69
N ALA A 631 -21.02 -34.57 -5.43
CA ALA A 631 -21.01 -34.56 -6.89
C ALA A 631 -19.84 -33.72 -7.44
N ALA A 632 -19.57 -32.55 -6.84
CA ALA A 632 -18.42 -31.72 -7.20
C ALA A 632 -17.07 -32.42 -6.98
N PHE A 633 -16.95 -33.19 -5.89
CA PHE A 633 -15.74 -33.97 -5.60
C PHE A 633 -15.56 -35.12 -6.59
N GLU A 634 -16.62 -35.90 -6.83
CA GLU A 634 -16.62 -37.03 -7.76
C GLU A 634 -16.35 -36.58 -9.19
N ASP A 635 -16.96 -35.47 -9.64
CA ASP A 635 -16.67 -34.85 -10.93
C ASP A 635 -15.20 -34.48 -11.06
N THR A 636 -14.66 -33.76 -10.07
CA THR A 636 -13.26 -33.33 -10.09
C THR A 636 -12.31 -34.53 -10.08
N ALA A 637 -12.58 -35.55 -9.26
CA ALA A 637 -11.78 -36.77 -9.19
C ALA A 637 -11.83 -37.56 -10.51
N ARG A 638 -13.01 -37.67 -11.14
CA ARG A 638 -13.19 -38.29 -12.45
C ARG A 638 -12.41 -37.56 -13.53
N ARG A 639 -12.51 -36.24 -13.60
CA ARG A 639 -11.78 -35.39 -14.56
C ARG A 639 -10.27 -35.45 -14.37
N LEU A 640 -9.79 -35.53 -13.13
CA LEU A 640 -8.38 -35.77 -12.82
C LEU A 640 -7.92 -37.12 -13.37
N ALA A 641 -8.66 -38.19 -13.09
CA ALA A 641 -8.34 -39.55 -13.54
C ALA A 641 -8.37 -39.66 -15.08
N GLY A 642 -9.32 -39.00 -15.73
CA GLY A 642 -9.45 -38.94 -17.19
C GLY A 642 -8.49 -37.98 -17.89
N ARG A 643 -7.61 -37.26 -17.16
CA ARG A 643 -6.72 -36.23 -17.71
C ARG A 643 -7.47 -35.16 -18.51
N GLU A 644 -8.59 -34.70 -17.98
CA GLU A 644 -9.41 -33.66 -18.62
C GLU A 644 -8.92 -32.24 -18.31
N PHE A 645 -8.17 -32.05 -17.22
CA PHE A 645 -7.52 -30.79 -16.87
C PHE A 645 -6.22 -30.58 -17.66
N THR A 646 -5.78 -29.33 -17.78
CA THR A 646 -4.46 -29.00 -18.34
C THR A 646 -3.39 -28.96 -17.24
N ASN A 647 -2.12 -28.97 -17.62
CA ASN A 647 -1.00 -28.79 -16.70
C ASN A 647 -1.07 -27.42 -16.00
N ALA A 648 -1.56 -26.40 -16.71
CA ALA A 648 -1.82 -25.09 -16.11
C ALA A 648 -2.87 -25.15 -14.99
N ASP A 649 -3.92 -25.97 -15.14
CA ASP A 649 -4.99 -26.09 -14.16
C ASP A 649 -4.54 -26.72 -12.84
N VAL A 650 -3.56 -27.64 -12.93
CA VAL A 650 -2.97 -28.34 -11.78
C VAL A 650 -1.68 -27.68 -11.27
N SER A 651 -1.24 -26.58 -11.88
CA SER A 651 0.00 -25.91 -11.48
C SER A 651 -0.18 -25.02 -10.23
N THR A 652 0.90 -24.90 -9.47
CA THR A 652 1.02 -23.99 -8.33
C THR A 652 2.11 -22.95 -8.59
N ARG A 653 1.83 -21.69 -8.23
CA ARG A 653 2.76 -20.57 -8.46
C ARG A 653 3.68 -20.37 -7.27
N VAL A 654 4.99 -20.52 -7.48
CA VAL A 654 6.02 -20.41 -6.44
C VAL A 654 6.91 -19.20 -6.70
N ARG A 655 7.21 -18.45 -5.64
CA ARG A 655 8.17 -17.35 -5.69
C ARG A 655 9.59 -17.88 -5.50
N ILE A 656 10.49 -17.45 -6.38
CA ILE A 656 11.91 -17.80 -6.35
C ILE A 656 12.64 -16.95 -5.30
N GLY A 657 13.35 -17.61 -4.39
CA GLY A 657 14.08 -16.98 -3.28
C GLY A 657 15.56 -16.75 -3.53
N LYS A 658 16.13 -17.31 -4.61
CA LYS A 658 17.56 -17.26 -4.94
C LYS A 658 17.74 -17.05 -6.44
N THR A 659 18.78 -16.32 -6.86
CA THR A 659 19.16 -16.32 -8.28
C THR A 659 19.72 -17.69 -8.67
N ARG A 660 19.83 -17.95 -9.97
CA ARG A 660 20.44 -19.17 -10.49
C ARG A 660 21.87 -19.37 -9.96
N GLU A 661 22.69 -18.31 -9.95
CA GLU A 661 24.09 -18.36 -9.47
C GLU A 661 24.17 -18.55 -7.95
N ALA A 662 23.28 -17.91 -7.19
CA ALA A 662 23.22 -18.07 -5.75
C ALA A 662 22.78 -19.50 -5.36
N TYR A 663 21.85 -20.07 -6.12
CA TYR A 663 21.42 -21.44 -5.92
C TYR A 663 22.52 -22.44 -6.28
N GLU A 664 23.19 -22.27 -7.43
CA GLU A 664 24.31 -23.10 -7.88
C GLU A 664 25.37 -23.33 -6.78
N LYS A 665 25.75 -22.25 -6.09
CA LYS A 665 26.70 -22.30 -4.95
C LYS A 665 26.23 -23.17 -3.78
N THR A 666 24.91 -23.26 -3.57
CA THR A 666 24.30 -24.02 -2.46
C THR A 666 23.73 -25.37 -2.88
N ARG A 667 23.60 -25.62 -4.18
CA ARG A 667 22.89 -26.76 -4.78
C ARG A 667 23.45 -28.12 -4.38
N ALA A 668 24.78 -28.22 -4.28
CA ALA A 668 25.46 -29.44 -3.85
C ALA A 668 25.19 -29.79 -2.37
N GLN A 669 24.93 -28.78 -1.53
CA GLN A 669 24.68 -28.95 -0.10
C GLN A 669 23.20 -29.16 0.19
N ARG A 670 22.33 -28.44 -0.52
CA ARG A 670 20.88 -28.50 -0.35
C ARG A 670 20.18 -28.34 -1.69
N ARG A 671 19.49 -29.40 -2.12
CA ARG A 671 18.59 -29.36 -3.27
C ARG A 671 17.21 -28.90 -2.83
N GLU A 672 16.77 -27.78 -3.37
CA GLU A 672 15.45 -27.20 -3.13
C GLU A 672 14.55 -27.54 -4.31
N ALA A 673 13.48 -28.32 -4.09
CA ALA A 673 12.70 -28.93 -5.19
C ALA A 673 12.19 -27.94 -6.26
N HIS A 674 11.72 -26.77 -5.84
CA HIS A 674 11.23 -25.73 -6.76
C HIS A 674 12.36 -25.09 -7.60
N LEU A 675 13.57 -24.95 -7.03
CA LEU A 675 14.74 -24.46 -7.75
C LEU A 675 15.35 -25.54 -8.64
N GLU A 676 15.31 -26.82 -8.23
CA GLU A 676 15.70 -27.94 -9.08
C GLU A 676 14.80 -28.05 -10.32
N ALA A 677 13.48 -27.94 -10.16
CA ALA A 677 12.54 -27.97 -11.27
C ALA A 677 12.82 -26.85 -12.29
N ALA A 678 13.05 -25.62 -11.80
CA ALA A 678 13.42 -24.49 -12.65
C ALA A 678 14.80 -24.66 -13.30
N TRP A 679 15.76 -25.20 -12.54
CA TRP A 679 17.12 -25.46 -13.01
C TRP A 679 17.14 -26.47 -14.17
N GLN A 680 16.45 -27.59 -14.00
CA GLN A 680 16.33 -28.66 -14.99
C GLN A 680 15.58 -28.21 -16.25
N ALA A 681 14.59 -27.33 -16.09
CA ALA A 681 13.89 -26.71 -17.22
C ALA A 681 14.73 -25.66 -17.98
N GLY A 682 15.96 -25.37 -17.54
CA GLY A 682 16.83 -24.39 -18.19
C GLY A 682 16.33 -22.95 -18.07
N LEU A 683 15.42 -22.66 -17.13
CA LEU A 683 14.86 -21.33 -16.94
C LEU A 683 15.92 -20.39 -16.35
N ASP A 684 16.00 -19.18 -16.90
CA ASP A 684 16.66 -18.06 -16.22
C ASP A 684 15.68 -17.46 -15.20
N PHE A 685 16.16 -17.18 -13.98
CA PHE A 685 15.31 -16.68 -12.90
C PHE A 685 16.10 -15.86 -11.87
N ARG A 686 15.44 -14.83 -11.34
CA ARG A 686 15.94 -13.91 -10.32
C ARG A 686 15.18 -14.05 -9.01
N VAL A 687 15.76 -13.53 -7.94
CA VAL A 687 15.09 -13.44 -6.64
C VAL A 687 13.83 -12.59 -6.79
N GLY A 688 12.69 -13.17 -6.47
CA GLY A 688 11.38 -12.51 -6.57
C GLY A 688 10.54 -12.94 -7.76
N ASP A 689 11.12 -13.61 -8.76
CA ASP A 689 10.38 -14.14 -9.89
C ASP A 689 9.38 -15.20 -9.43
N ARG A 690 8.34 -15.43 -10.24
CA ARG A 690 7.33 -16.45 -9.97
C ARG A 690 7.33 -17.46 -11.10
N ILE A 691 7.41 -18.73 -10.74
CA ILE A 691 7.35 -19.85 -11.67
C ILE A 691 6.15 -20.72 -11.33
N ASP A 692 5.50 -21.25 -12.37
CA ASP A 692 4.43 -22.22 -12.22
C ASP A 692 5.04 -23.62 -12.27
N LEU A 693 4.67 -24.45 -11.30
CA LEU A 693 5.19 -25.80 -11.13
C LEU A 693 4.04 -26.79 -11.04
N TYR A 694 4.24 -28.01 -11.55
CA TYR A 694 3.27 -29.09 -11.45
C TYR A 694 3.99 -30.44 -11.29
N VAL A 695 3.34 -31.43 -10.69
CA VAL A 695 3.86 -32.80 -10.59
C VAL A 695 3.51 -33.58 -11.85
N ARG A 696 4.54 -33.93 -12.62
CA ARG A 696 4.45 -34.73 -13.84
C ARG A 696 4.49 -36.23 -13.52
N THR A 697 3.82 -37.05 -14.30
CA THR A 697 3.96 -38.51 -14.21
C THR A 697 5.41 -38.90 -14.49
N GLY A 698 6.08 -39.56 -13.54
CA GLY A 698 7.48 -40.00 -13.67
C GLY A 698 8.50 -39.04 -12.99
N PRO A 699 9.03 -38.01 -13.68
CA PRO A 699 10.14 -37.17 -13.17
C PRO A 699 9.84 -36.37 -11.89
N GLY A 700 8.57 -36.27 -11.47
CA GLY A 700 8.15 -35.53 -10.29
C GLY A 700 7.86 -34.05 -10.57
N LEU A 701 8.17 -33.18 -9.59
CA LEU A 701 7.90 -31.74 -9.68
C LEU A 701 8.65 -31.10 -10.85
N THR A 702 7.92 -30.47 -11.76
CA THR A 702 8.39 -29.97 -13.05
C THR A 702 7.93 -28.52 -13.25
N ALA A 703 8.75 -27.71 -13.92
CA ALA A 703 8.34 -26.36 -14.31
C ALA A 703 7.34 -26.42 -15.47
N LEU A 704 6.31 -25.56 -15.42
CA LEU A 704 5.30 -25.48 -16.45
C LEU A 704 5.88 -24.86 -17.73
N THR A 705 6.25 -25.69 -18.70
CA THR A 705 6.71 -25.27 -20.03
C THR A 705 5.66 -25.47 -21.13
N ASP A 706 4.76 -26.43 -20.94
CA ASP A 706 3.60 -26.69 -21.79
C ASP A 706 2.32 -26.53 -20.96
N PRO A 707 1.68 -25.35 -20.98
CA PRO A 707 0.47 -25.06 -20.23
C PRO A 707 -0.72 -25.95 -20.59
N ASP A 708 -0.86 -26.30 -21.87
CA ASP A 708 -2.02 -27.05 -22.41
C ASP A 708 -1.81 -28.57 -22.37
N GLY A 709 -0.58 -29.01 -22.09
CA GLY A 709 -0.21 -30.40 -21.84
C GLY A 709 -1.03 -31.04 -20.73
N ARG A 710 -1.06 -32.38 -20.68
CA ARG A 710 -1.91 -33.18 -19.77
C ARG A 710 -1.17 -34.36 -19.17
N ASP A 711 0.14 -34.21 -18.99
CA ASP A 711 1.06 -35.25 -18.54
C ASP A 711 1.27 -35.26 -17.01
N TYR A 712 0.52 -34.44 -16.28
CA TYR A 712 0.47 -34.45 -14.81
C TYR A 712 0.19 -35.83 -14.20
N ASP A 713 0.57 -36.04 -12.94
CA ASP A 713 0.28 -37.28 -12.20
C ASP A 713 -1.13 -37.25 -11.58
N PRO A 714 -2.10 -38.03 -12.09
CA PRO A 714 -3.47 -38.00 -11.59
C PRO A 714 -3.61 -38.57 -10.18
N VAL A 715 -2.73 -39.48 -9.75
CA VAL A 715 -2.76 -40.06 -8.40
C VAL A 715 -2.32 -39.01 -7.39
N HIS A 716 -1.25 -38.28 -7.71
CA HIS A 716 -0.79 -37.15 -6.90
C HIS A 716 -1.89 -36.12 -6.70
N TYR A 717 -2.52 -35.66 -7.79
CA TYR A 717 -3.53 -34.59 -7.69
C TYR A 717 -4.86 -35.04 -7.11
N ARG A 718 -5.21 -36.33 -7.20
CA ARG A 718 -6.34 -36.90 -6.45
C ARG A 718 -6.05 -36.92 -4.95
N ALA A 719 -4.84 -37.30 -4.53
CA ALA A 719 -4.45 -37.21 -3.12
C ALA A 719 -4.43 -35.75 -2.64
N ALA A 720 -3.90 -34.82 -3.45
CA ALA A 720 -3.89 -33.40 -3.16
C ALA A 720 -5.32 -32.82 -3.07
N LEU A 721 -6.27 -33.29 -3.90
CA LEU A 721 -7.68 -32.90 -3.80
C LEU A 721 -8.25 -33.16 -2.40
N VAL A 722 -7.95 -34.32 -1.81
CA VAL A 722 -8.40 -34.67 -0.45
C VAL A 722 -7.62 -33.89 0.62
N GLN A 723 -6.29 -33.95 0.55
CA GLN A 723 -5.39 -33.42 1.58
C GLN A 723 -5.42 -31.89 1.65
N ASN A 724 -5.37 -31.23 0.49
CA ASN A 724 -5.24 -29.78 0.42
C ASN A 724 -6.60 -29.09 0.34
N TYR A 725 -7.63 -29.72 -0.25
CA TYR A 725 -8.91 -29.05 -0.51
C TYR A 725 -10.06 -29.61 0.33
N ALA A 726 -10.43 -30.89 0.18
CA ALA A 726 -11.58 -31.46 0.89
C ALA A 726 -11.42 -31.38 2.41
N THR A 727 -10.19 -31.46 2.93
CA THR A 727 -9.87 -31.29 4.36
C THR A 727 -10.35 -29.95 4.93
N ARG A 728 -10.41 -28.88 4.12
CA ARG A 728 -10.90 -27.56 4.53
C ARG A 728 -12.41 -27.58 4.86
N LEU A 729 -13.14 -28.54 4.33
CA LEU A 729 -14.58 -28.73 4.50
C LEU A 729 -14.93 -29.53 5.77
N ARG A 730 -13.95 -30.13 6.47
CA ARG A 730 -14.20 -31.00 7.65
C ARG A 730 -15.12 -30.38 8.69
N LYS A 731 -14.97 -29.08 8.93
CA LYS A 731 -15.75 -28.39 9.98
C LYS A 731 -17.22 -28.21 9.61
N ALA A 732 -17.57 -28.36 8.34
CA ALA A 732 -18.96 -28.26 7.88
C ALA A 732 -19.79 -29.51 8.15
N LEU A 733 -19.16 -30.67 8.37
CA LEU A 733 -19.81 -31.99 8.39
C LEU A 733 -19.44 -32.77 9.65
N ALA A 734 -20.23 -33.79 9.98
CA ALA A 734 -19.81 -34.76 10.99
C ALA A 734 -18.54 -35.52 10.52
N PRO A 735 -17.63 -35.92 11.42
CA PRO A 735 -16.40 -36.61 11.01
C PRO A 735 -16.62 -37.87 10.17
N ALA A 736 -17.65 -38.66 10.50
CA ALA A 736 -18.01 -39.86 9.74
C ALA A 736 -18.52 -39.54 8.33
N ASP A 737 -19.38 -38.51 8.22
CA ASP A 737 -19.91 -38.05 6.93
C ASP A 737 -18.79 -37.53 6.03
N TRP A 738 -17.87 -36.73 6.58
CA TRP A 738 -16.71 -36.24 5.82
C TRP A 738 -15.82 -37.39 5.32
N GLU A 739 -15.55 -38.39 6.15
CA GLU A 739 -14.73 -39.55 5.78
C GLU A 739 -15.42 -40.39 4.69
N GLN A 740 -16.74 -40.56 4.77
CA GLN A 740 -17.52 -41.25 3.74
C GLN A 740 -17.47 -40.50 2.40
N LEU A 741 -17.60 -39.18 2.40
CA LEU A 741 -17.67 -38.38 1.19
C LEU A 741 -16.31 -38.17 0.52
N PHE A 742 -15.24 -37.97 1.31
CA PHE A 742 -13.94 -37.50 0.81
C PHE A 742 -12.75 -38.39 1.19
N GLY A 743 -12.92 -39.37 2.09
CA GLY A 743 -11.83 -40.22 2.60
C GLY A 743 -11.22 -41.16 1.56
N GLY A 744 -11.85 -41.29 0.38
CA GLY A 744 -11.32 -42.08 -0.73
C GLY A 744 -11.49 -43.59 -0.58
N ARG A 745 -12.11 -44.06 0.53
CA ARG A 745 -12.70 -45.40 0.61
C ARG A 745 -13.91 -45.45 -0.33
N GLY A 746 -14.01 -46.48 -1.17
CA GLY A 746 -15.19 -46.66 -2.03
C GLY A 746 -16.46 -46.86 -1.21
N ALA A 747 -17.63 -46.85 -1.86
CA ALA A 747 -18.92 -47.02 -1.21
C ALA A 747 -18.96 -48.30 -0.34
N GLY A 748 -19.24 -48.12 0.94
CA GLY A 748 -19.36 -49.20 1.93
C GLY A 748 -20.80 -49.67 2.07
N LEU A 749 -20.98 -50.96 2.42
CA LEU A 749 -22.30 -51.57 2.62
C LEU A 749 -23.12 -50.92 3.77
N PHE A 750 -22.44 -50.21 4.68
CA PHE A 750 -23.03 -49.53 5.85
C PHE A 750 -22.96 -48.00 5.75
N ASP A 751 -22.70 -47.47 4.55
CA ASP A 751 -22.68 -46.05 4.30
C ASP A 751 -24.09 -45.46 4.44
N ARG A 752 -24.16 -44.26 5.03
CA ARG A 752 -25.41 -43.53 5.19
C ARG A 752 -25.83 -42.92 3.85
N ASP A 753 -27.13 -42.81 3.58
CA ASP A 753 -27.60 -42.03 2.43
C ASP A 753 -27.13 -40.57 2.58
N VAL A 754 -26.47 -40.05 1.54
CA VAL A 754 -25.91 -38.70 1.53
C VAL A 754 -27.01 -37.64 1.65
N LYS A 755 -28.25 -37.97 1.26
CA LYS A 755 -29.41 -37.09 1.46
C LYS A 755 -29.78 -36.88 2.93
N ASP A 756 -29.38 -37.79 3.81
CA ASP A 756 -29.64 -37.70 5.25
C ASP A 756 -28.52 -36.96 6.00
N MET A 757 -27.40 -36.68 5.33
CA MET A 757 -26.29 -35.93 5.90
C MET A 757 -26.64 -34.44 5.98
N GLN A 758 -26.19 -33.78 7.04
CA GLN A 758 -26.46 -32.36 7.25
C GLN A 758 -25.20 -31.60 7.58
N VAL A 759 -25.17 -30.33 7.19
CA VAL A 759 -24.15 -29.41 7.68
C VAL A 759 -24.42 -29.03 9.12
N GLY A 760 -23.35 -28.87 9.90
CA GLY A 760 -23.43 -28.57 11.32
C GLY A 760 -22.38 -27.58 11.78
N TRP A 761 -22.51 -27.18 13.04
CA TRP A 761 -21.53 -26.38 13.75
C TRP A 761 -21.41 -26.87 15.19
N ARG A 762 -20.33 -26.46 15.86
CA ARG A 762 -20.11 -26.71 17.29
C ARG A 762 -19.55 -25.48 17.97
N ALA A 763 -19.91 -25.30 19.25
CA ALA A 763 -19.33 -24.27 20.09
C ALA A 763 -17.85 -24.59 20.36
N VAL A 764 -17.01 -23.57 20.34
CA VAL A 764 -15.60 -23.67 20.72
C VAL A 764 -15.52 -23.34 22.21
N LEU A 765 -15.44 -24.38 23.05
CA LEU A 765 -15.24 -24.21 24.49
C LEU A 765 -13.83 -23.66 24.75
N ASN A 766 -13.70 -22.67 25.64
CA ASN A 766 -12.43 -22.05 26.02
C ASN A 766 -11.47 -23.09 26.64
N GLY A 767 -10.71 -23.80 25.81
CA GLY A 767 -9.48 -24.48 26.22
C GLY A 767 -8.37 -23.44 26.34
N ALA A 768 -7.69 -23.43 27.49
CA ALA A 768 -6.58 -22.56 27.86
C ALA A 768 -5.86 -21.93 26.66
N GLN A 769 -5.92 -20.59 26.58
CA GLN A 769 -5.09 -19.79 25.69
C GLN A 769 -3.65 -20.32 25.74
N LYS A 770 -3.16 -20.93 24.66
CA LYS A 770 -1.73 -20.96 24.41
C LYS A 770 -1.32 -19.52 24.19
N THR A 771 -0.86 -18.89 25.26
CA THR A 771 -0.04 -17.69 25.21
C THR A 771 1.15 -17.99 24.32
N ASN A 772 1.17 -17.39 23.12
CA ASN A 772 2.40 -17.17 22.36
C ASN A 772 2.97 -15.81 22.75
#